data_AF-A0A671PMI7-F1
#
_entry.id   AF-A0A671PMI7-F1
#
_cell.length_a   1.000
_cell.length_b   1.000
_cell.length_c   1.000
_cell.angle_alpha   90.00
_cell.angle_beta   90.00
_cell.angle_gamma   90.00
#
_symmetry.space_group_name_H-M   'P 1'
#
loop_
_entity.id
_entity.type
_entity.pdbx_description
1 polymer ?
#
loop_
_entity_poly.entity_id
_entity_poly.type
_entity_poly.pdbx_seq_one_letter_code
_entity_poly.pdbx_strand_id
1 'polypeptide(L)'
;MDPGQDLLLAALSESGICPNDLFDVDPQDTLPLPASQQPQPSTTTFVLNQLNQLPSLGTIVVTKPSAGTTSRQTITVTKVVHTSSTAQRSSLSSPAVCTVVPPNNEQIRLKDLLRTSSLKTSSLGELMKLKPPPDIARPVATATATAELNNGLKKEVSSKDVARIWVNDDMKMRSFSPVNKLPRMKEEEEPEEEEEEELGHAETYAEYMPMKLRIGLRHPDPVVETSSLSSVNPPDVWYRLSIPEETIDRGWLSALQLEAITYAAQQHETFLPNGDRAAYLIGDGAGVGKGRTIAGIIYENYLLGRKRSLWFSVSNDLKYDAERDLRDIRAKNIQVYSLNKFKYGKISSKHNGSVKKGVIFATYSSLIGESQSGGKYKTRFKQLLHWCGDDFDGVIIFDECHKAKNVCPIGSSKPTKTGLAVLELQNKLPKARVVYASATGASEPRNMAYMNRLGIWGEGTPFKEFTNFIQAVERRGVGAMEIVAMDMKLRGMYIARQLSFTGVTFKIEEVPLTLDYIKMYNKSVHLWVRAREKFQQAANLMDAEQRMKKSMWGQFWSAHQRFFKYLCIASKVRRVVQLAREEVKNGKCVVIGLQSTGEARTLEALEEGGGELNDFVSTAKGVLQSLVEKHFPAPDRQKLFSLLGIDLSPETKKQVKKARKSGGLSGTSSDESNSDDSDKDVESDDSFNSVSSGEEDEDDFNPFKDDSKESSCVTSQDAVEDAQRMKRNLLEQLEQLAENLPPNTLDELIDELGGPDIVAEMTGRKGRVVSNDDGTISYESRSELDVPVEILNLTEKQRFMDGDKNIAIISEAASSGISLQADRRVKNQRRRVHMTLELPWSADRAIQQFGRTHRSNQVTAPEYVFLISELAGEQRFASIVAKRLESLGALTHGDRRATETRDLSRFNFDNKYGRNALEIVMKSIVSLDSPLVSPPADFEGDFFKEIRNGLIGVGLINVEDRSGVLSLEKDYNNIGKFLNRILGMEVHQQNALFQYFSDTLNAVIQNAKKSGRYDMGILDLGSGDEKVKKVDVKKFLTPGYSTSGHVELYTVSVERGMSWEDATHVWADQNGPDDGFYVQVRNNKKISILVKEVNPRKRLFMVYRPNIGKQVKLETYADIKKRSKKVLSDDAKQHWIDQYNSSANVCSHAYWRGNCKKVSVGLQCEIGLRCRTYYVLCGSVLSVWTKVEGVLASVSGANVKIQIVRLRTEDGQRIVGLIIPANCVSPLINILSSSDQSQQLAVQQQQMWQQLHPQSISHTVNT
;
A
#
# COMPACT_ATOMS: atom_id res chain seq x y z
N MET A 1 3.50 -21.03 -25.92
CA MET A 1 3.18 -20.58 -24.53
C MET A 1 2.85 -19.09 -24.58
N ASP A 2 2.17 -18.53 -23.57
CA ASP A 2 1.62 -17.16 -23.63
C ASP A 2 2.64 -16.11 -23.12
N PRO A 3 3.04 -15.11 -23.93
CA PRO A 3 3.94 -14.02 -23.52
C PRO A 3 3.50 -13.22 -22.29
N GLY A 4 2.24 -13.35 -21.86
CA GLY A 4 1.75 -12.74 -20.62
C GLY A 4 2.35 -13.28 -19.32
N GLN A 5 2.94 -14.49 -19.31
CA GLN A 5 3.51 -15.09 -18.09
C GLN A 5 4.88 -14.49 -17.71
N ASP A 6 5.76 -14.24 -18.68
CA ASP A 6 7.14 -13.76 -18.44
C ASP A 6 7.17 -12.37 -17.77
N LEU A 7 6.22 -11.49 -18.12
CA LEU A 7 6.07 -10.17 -17.48
C LEU A 7 5.56 -10.27 -16.04
N LEU A 8 4.73 -11.27 -15.74
CA LEU A 8 4.26 -11.53 -14.37
C LEU A 8 5.39 -12.13 -13.52
N LEU A 9 6.17 -13.06 -14.07
CA LEU A 9 7.38 -13.61 -13.46
C LEU A 9 8.40 -12.52 -13.12
N ALA A 10 8.67 -11.59 -14.04
CA ALA A 10 9.58 -10.47 -13.79
C ALA A 10 9.09 -9.56 -12.65
N ALA A 11 7.82 -9.15 -12.69
CA ALA A 11 7.25 -8.28 -11.64
C ALA A 11 7.15 -8.97 -10.26
N LEU A 12 6.91 -10.28 -10.23
CA LEU A 12 6.95 -11.07 -8.99
C LEU A 12 8.39 -11.22 -8.46
N SER A 13 9.38 -11.38 -9.35
CA SER A 13 10.80 -11.41 -9.00
C SER A 13 11.29 -10.07 -8.44
N GLU A 14 10.87 -8.94 -9.02
CA GLU A 14 11.13 -7.59 -8.49
C GLU A 14 10.40 -7.34 -7.15
N SER A 15 9.34 -8.09 -6.87
CA SER A 15 8.59 -8.06 -5.61
C SER A 15 9.07 -9.10 -4.57
N GLY A 16 10.00 -9.98 -4.92
CA GLY A 16 10.50 -11.05 -4.04
C GLY A 16 9.51 -12.19 -3.75
N ILE A 17 8.57 -12.48 -4.66
CA ILE A 17 7.50 -13.50 -4.50
C ILE A 17 7.71 -14.64 -5.51
N CYS A 18 7.63 -15.91 -5.08
CA CYS A 18 7.67 -17.04 -6.02
C CYS A 18 6.27 -17.31 -6.61
N PRO A 19 6.13 -17.69 -7.90
CA PRO A 19 4.83 -18.07 -8.47
C PRO A 19 4.19 -19.28 -7.78
N ASN A 20 4.99 -20.22 -7.29
CA ASN A 20 4.49 -21.44 -6.62
C ASN A 20 3.81 -21.10 -5.28
N ASP A 21 4.29 -20.06 -4.58
CA ASP A 21 3.69 -19.55 -3.33
C ASP A 21 2.24 -19.02 -3.52
N LEU A 22 1.77 -18.88 -4.77
CA LEU A 22 0.41 -18.44 -5.10
C LEU A 22 -0.56 -19.58 -5.51
N PHE A 23 -0.06 -20.79 -5.80
CA PHE A 23 -0.83 -21.82 -6.53
C PHE A 23 -0.64 -23.26 -6.03
N ASP A 24 -0.58 -23.48 -4.70
CA ASP A 24 -0.54 -24.82 -4.10
C ASP A 24 -1.95 -25.46 -3.99
N VAL A 25 -2.52 -25.88 -5.14
CA VAL A 25 -3.70 -26.77 -5.22
C VAL A 25 -3.58 -27.66 -6.47
N ASP A 26 -2.94 -28.83 -6.32
CA ASP A 26 -2.86 -29.81 -7.41
C ASP A 26 -4.15 -30.66 -7.49
N PRO A 27 -4.82 -30.79 -8.66
CA PRO A 27 -6.12 -31.43 -8.77
C PRO A 27 -6.06 -32.83 -9.41
N GLN A 28 -5.13 -33.69 -8.97
CA GLN A 28 -5.00 -35.06 -9.47
C GLN A 28 -4.58 -36.05 -8.37
N ASP A 29 -5.54 -36.79 -7.82
CA ASP A 29 -5.28 -38.15 -7.34
C ASP A 29 -6.57 -38.97 -7.23
N THR A 30 -6.80 -39.87 -8.17
CA THR A 30 -7.88 -40.88 -8.11
C THR A 30 -7.48 -42.14 -8.87
N LEU A 31 -6.75 -43.05 -8.21
CA LEU A 31 -6.59 -44.44 -8.63
C LEU A 31 -6.93 -45.40 -7.47
N PRO A 32 -7.38 -46.65 -7.75
CA PRO A 32 -8.07 -47.47 -6.76
C PRO A 32 -7.15 -48.40 -5.97
N LEU A 33 -7.44 -48.58 -4.68
CA LEU A 33 -6.86 -49.63 -3.84
C LEU A 33 -7.73 -50.91 -3.84
N PRO A 34 -7.12 -52.11 -3.70
CA PRO A 34 -7.82 -53.40 -3.74
C PRO A 34 -8.50 -53.74 -2.40
N ALA A 35 -9.38 -54.74 -2.42
CA ALA A 35 -10.17 -55.16 -1.26
C ALA A 35 -9.59 -56.38 -0.54
N SER A 36 -9.58 -56.35 0.80
CA SER A 36 -9.59 -57.56 1.63
C SER A 36 -10.24 -57.37 3.01
N GLN A 37 -11.01 -58.40 3.40
CA GLN A 37 -11.25 -58.94 4.75
C GLN A 37 -11.76 -58.03 5.90
N GLN A 38 -12.96 -58.40 6.37
CA GLN A 38 -13.47 -58.09 7.72
C GLN A 38 -12.72 -58.88 8.80
N PRO A 39 -12.73 -58.39 10.06
CA PRO A 39 -13.13 -59.24 11.19
C PRO A 39 -14.49 -58.85 11.80
N GLN A 40 -15.11 -59.77 12.55
CA GLN A 40 -16.34 -59.52 13.32
C GLN A 40 -16.03 -58.98 14.74
N PRO A 41 -16.95 -58.23 15.38
CA PRO A 41 -16.77 -57.72 16.74
C PRO A 41 -17.05 -58.78 17.81
N SER A 42 -16.29 -58.74 18.91
CA SER A 42 -16.55 -59.50 20.14
C SER A 42 -17.47 -58.73 21.10
N THR A 43 -18.29 -59.46 21.86
CA THR A 43 -19.32 -58.92 22.77
C THR A 43 -18.84 -58.78 24.22
N THR A 44 -19.30 -57.73 24.93
CA THR A 44 -19.57 -57.65 26.39
C THR A 44 -19.93 -56.20 26.79
N THR A 45 -20.80 -55.87 27.75
CA THR A 45 -22.18 -56.35 28.07
C THR A 45 -22.77 -55.47 29.19
N PHE A 46 -24.10 -55.23 29.19
CA PHE A 46 -24.92 -54.65 30.29
C PHE A 46 -24.69 -53.15 30.68
N VAL A 47 -25.65 -52.39 31.24
CA VAL A 47 -27.14 -52.49 31.25
C VAL A 47 -27.83 -51.16 31.65
N LEU A 48 -29.06 -50.91 31.16
CA LEU A 48 -30.06 -49.89 31.60
C LEU A 48 -29.68 -48.39 31.44
N ASN A 49 -30.63 -47.44 31.31
CA ASN A 49 -32.06 -47.49 31.60
C ASN A 49 -32.96 -46.67 30.62
N GLN A 50 -34.23 -47.08 30.57
CA GLN A 50 -35.53 -46.41 30.29
C GLN A 50 -35.59 -44.86 30.08
N LEU A 51 -36.58 -44.24 29.40
CA LEU A 51 -37.87 -44.71 28.80
C LEU A 51 -38.44 -43.70 27.75
N ASN A 52 -39.62 -44.02 27.19
CA ASN A 52 -40.52 -43.23 26.33
C ASN A 52 -40.12 -43.01 24.86
N GLN A 53 -41.03 -43.02 23.87
CA GLN A 53 -42.25 -43.76 23.55
C GLN A 53 -42.79 -43.11 22.23
N LEU A 54 -42.78 -43.88 21.14
CA LEU A 54 -43.70 -44.00 19.99
C LEU A 54 -44.90 -43.01 19.82
N PRO A 55 -45.50 -42.83 18.61
CA PRO A 55 -45.18 -43.34 17.25
C PRO A 55 -45.08 -42.13 16.24
N SER A 56 -45.50 -42.07 14.95
CA SER A 56 -46.17 -42.99 14.00
C SER A 56 -45.92 -42.67 12.50
N LEU A 57 -45.91 -43.76 11.70
CA LEU A 57 -46.49 -44.00 10.36
C LEU A 57 -46.73 -42.86 9.32
N GLY A 58 -46.35 -43.14 8.06
CA GLY A 58 -46.68 -42.31 6.88
C GLY A 58 -46.29 -42.88 5.51
N THR A 59 -46.29 -44.21 5.33
CA THR A 59 -45.86 -44.86 4.07
C THR A 59 -46.94 -44.82 2.98
N ILE A 60 -46.57 -44.48 1.75
CA ILE A 60 -47.22 -44.92 0.49
C ILE A 60 -46.16 -45.02 -0.62
N VAL A 61 -46.36 -45.94 -1.57
CA VAL A 61 -45.39 -46.38 -2.60
C VAL A 61 -45.97 -46.03 -4.00
N VAL A 62 -45.37 -46.54 -5.11
CA VAL A 62 -45.94 -46.59 -6.49
C VAL A 62 -45.81 -45.28 -7.29
N THR A 63 -45.24 -45.19 -8.51
CA THR A 63 -44.50 -46.15 -9.37
C THR A 63 -43.51 -45.43 -10.33
N LYS A 64 -42.62 -46.22 -10.96
CA LYS A 64 -41.89 -45.94 -12.22
C LYS A 64 -42.61 -46.68 -13.38
N PRO A 65 -42.46 -46.35 -14.68
CA PRO A 65 -41.23 -46.66 -15.45
C PRO A 65 -40.88 -45.62 -16.58
N SER A 66 -39.70 -45.69 -17.23
CA SER A 66 -39.43 -46.06 -18.67
C SER A 66 -40.10 -45.17 -19.74
N ALA A 67 -39.50 -44.69 -20.85
CA ALA A 67 -38.16 -44.66 -21.50
C ALA A 67 -38.16 -43.52 -22.57
N GLY A 68 -37.15 -43.19 -23.41
CA GLY A 68 -35.75 -43.62 -23.59
C GLY A 68 -35.33 -43.68 -25.09
N THR A 69 -34.09 -43.29 -25.45
CA THR A 69 -33.45 -43.36 -26.82
C THR A 69 -34.09 -42.47 -27.93
N THR A 70 -33.45 -41.96 -29.00
CA THR A 70 -32.03 -41.95 -29.47
C THR A 70 -31.70 -40.72 -30.38
N SER A 71 -30.45 -40.62 -30.85
CA SER A 71 -29.86 -39.66 -31.83
C SER A 71 -30.57 -39.58 -33.21
N ARG A 72 -30.24 -38.71 -34.21
CA ARG A 72 -28.90 -38.32 -34.74
C ARG A 72 -28.97 -37.21 -35.84
N GLN A 73 -27.94 -36.34 -35.93
CA GLN A 73 -27.36 -35.66 -37.12
C GLN A 73 -28.26 -34.83 -38.11
N THR A 74 -27.74 -34.21 -39.20
CA THR A 74 -27.00 -32.91 -39.31
C THR A 74 -27.19 -32.32 -40.75
N ILE A 75 -26.93 -31.00 -40.97
CA ILE A 75 -26.78 -30.27 -42.29
C ILE A 75 -28.05 -30.25 -43.20
N THR A 76 -28.34 -29.34 -44.17
CA THR A 76 -27.68 -28.14 -44.78
C THR A 76 -28.71 -27.09 -45.31
N VAL A 77 -28.31 -25.81 -45.32
CA VAL A 77 -28.62 -24.63 -46.21
C VAL A 77 -29.40 -24.94 -47.53
N THR A 78 -30.36 -24.14 -48.09
CA THR A 78 -30.37 -22.67 -48.39
C THR A 78 -31.78 -22.04 -48.66
N LYS A 79 -31.82 -20.69 -48.70
CA LYS A 79 -32.85 -19.70 -49.14
C LYS A 79 -33.87 -20.07 -50.25
N VAL A 80 -35.06 -19.44 -50.16
CA VAL A 80 -35.86 -18.66 -51.18
C VAL A 80 -37.32 -18.59 -50.67
N VAL A 81 -38.19 -17.58 -50.85
CA VAL A 81 -38.21 -16.09 -50.95
C VAL A 81 -39.65 -15.74 -51.39
N HIS A 82 -40.29 -14.70 -50.82
CA HIS A 82 -41.64 -14.16 -51.16
C HIS A 82 -42.87 -15.11 -50.97
N THR A 83 -44.13 -14.65 -50.87
CA THR A 83 -44.72 -13.28 -50.91
C THR A 83 -45.88 -13.11 -49.91
N SER A 84 -46.34 -11.88 -49.69
CA SER A 84 -47.45 -11.47 -48.79
C SER A 84 -48.78 -11.18 -49.52
N SER A 85 -49.93 -11.32 -48.86
CA SER A 85 -51.12 -10.49 -49.13
C SER A 85 -52.21 -10.48 -48.02
N THR A 86 -52.76 -9.27 -47.76
CA THR A 86 -54.17 -8.90 -47.43
C THR A 86 -55.03 -9.73 -46.44
N ALA A 87 -55.49 -9.19 -45.30
CA ALA A 87 -56.66 -8.29 -45.06
C ALA A 87 -57.93 -9.07 -44.60
N GLN A 88 -59.04 -8.51 -44.07
CA GLN A 88 -59.50 -7.12 -43.88
C GLN A 88 -60.61 -7.04 -42.79
N ARG A 89 -60.77 -5.90 -42.08
CA ARG A 89 -61.97 -5.46 -41.28
C ARG A 89 -62.40 -6.34 -40.07
N SER A 90 -63.23 -5.90 -39.11
CA SER A 90 -63.50 -4.59 -38.42
C SER A 90 -64.44 -4.89 -37.21
N SER A 91 -65.02 -4.00 -36.39
CA SER A 91 -65.11 -2.52 -36.29
C SER A 91 -65.70 -2.10 -34.93
N LEU A 92 -65.20 -0.99 -34.33
CA LEU A 92 -65.85 -0.11 -33.33
C LEU A 92 -66.08 -0.71 -31.90
N SER A 93 -66.09 0.07 -30.81
CA SER A 93 -66.18 1.55 -30.66
C SER A 93 -65.25 2.13 -29.58
N SER A 94 -64.96 3.43 -29.71
CA SER A 94 -64.22 4.32 -28.78
C SER A 94 -65.20 5.42 -28.27
N PRO A 95 -64.84 6.52 -27.53
CA PRO A 95 -63.56 7.25 -27.39
C PRO A 95 -63.02 7.30 -25.93
N ALA A 96 -61.77 7.62 -25.60
CA ALA A 96 -60.66 8.37 -26.23
C ALA A 96 -60.63 9.91 -26.03
N VAL A 97 -59.64 10.38 -25.27
CA VAL A 97 -58.93 11.63 -25.55
C VAL A 97 -57.43 11.31 -25.50
N CYS A 98 -56.71 11.60 -26.60
CA CYS A 98 -55.25 11.54 -26.73
C CYS A 98 -54.73 13.01 -26.76
N THR A 99 -53.49 13.45 -27.01
CA THR A 99 -52.32 12.99 -27.80
C THR A 99 -51.14 13.94 -27.38
N VAL A 100 -49.87 13.89 -27.80
CA VAL A 100 -49.10 13.15 -28.82
C VAL A 100 -47.69 12.83 -28.25
N VAL A 101 -47.04 11.78 -28.75
CA VAL A 101 -45.57 11.69 -28.85
C VAL A 101 -45.22 11.25 -30.28
N PRO A 102 -44.29 11.93 -30.99
CA PRO A 102 -43.69 11.42 -32.22
C PRO A 102 -42.29 10.82 -31.95
N PRO A 103 -41.97 9.62 -32.47
CA PRO A 103 -40.64 9.01 -32.38
C PRO A 103 -39.84 9.13 -33.69
N ASN A 104 -38.53 8.88 -33.65
CA ASN A 104 -37.95 7.78 -34.43
C ASN A 104 -36.52 7.41 -34.02
N ASN A 105 -36.13 6.17 -34.33
CA ASN A 105 -34.74 5.71 -34.36
C ASN A 105 -34.20 5.82 -35.79
N GLU A 106 -32.88 5.94 -35.93
CA GLU A 106 -32.14 5.15 -36.93
C GLU A 106 -30.95 4.47 -36.25
N GLN A 107 -30.63 3.25 -36.69
CA GLN A 107 -29.54 2.44 -36.14
C GLN A 107 -28.95 1.58 -37.24
N ILE A 108 -27.78 1.96 -37.76
CA ILE A 108 -27.01 1.15 -38.69
C ILE A 108 -25.76 0.64 -37.97
N ARG A 109 -25.50 -0.66 -38.11
CA ARG A 109 -24.24 -1.29 -37.67
C ARG A 109 -23.26 -1.27 -38.82
N LEU A 110 -21.97 -1.07 -38.51
CA LEU A 110 -20.91 -1.74 -39.24
C LEU A 110 -19.86 -2.27 -38.27
N LYS A 111 -19.42 -3.50 -38.49
CA LYS A 111 -18.15 -3.99 -37.95
C LYS A 111 -17.13 -3.82 -39.06
N ASP A 112 -16.13 -2.98 -38.84
CA ASP A 112 -14.75 -3.15 -39.31
C ASP A 112 -13.89 -2.02 -38.68
N LEU A 113 -12.60 -1.96 -39.01
CA LEU A 113 -11.64 -0.94 -38.53
C LEU A 113 -11.32 -0.95 -37.02
N LEU A 114 -10.91 -2.12 -36.51
CA LEU A 114 -9.96 -2.21 -35.39
C LEU A 114 -8.59 -2.71 -35.90
N ARG A 115 -7.95 -1.94 -36.78
CA ARG A 115 -6.54 -2.11 -37.21
C ARG A 115 -6.01 -0.85 -37.94
N THR A 116 -5.41 0.06 -37.17
CA THR A 116 -4.10 0.69 -37.45
C THR A 116 -3.70 1.57 -36.27
N SER A 117 -2.40 1.78 -36.10
CA SER A 117 -1.80 2.56 -35.02
C SER A 117 -1.20 3.87 -35.55
N SER A 118 -1.26 4.92 -34.73
CA SER A 118 -0.29 6.02 -34.60
C SER A 118 0.52 6.47 -35.83
N LEU A 119 0.42 7.76 -36.19
CA LEU A 119 1.60 8.64 -36.30
C LEU A 119 1.21 10.12 -36.20
N LYS A 120 2.18 11.04 -36.33
CA LYS A 120 2.09 12.45 -35.90
C LYS A 120 2.10 13.44 -37.07
N THR A 121 1.34 14.54 -36.91
CA THR A 121 1.62 15.91 -37.36
C THR A 121 2.47 16.14 -38.63
N SER A 122 1.85 16.67 -39.70
CA SER A 122 2.05 18.09 -40.11
C SER A 122 1.23 18.46 -41.36
N SER A 123 0.55 19.62 -41.30
CA SER A 123 0.40 20.62 -42.38
C SER A 123 -0.59 21.69 -41.93
N LEU A 124 -0.25 22.96 -42.15
CA LEU A 124 -1.17 24.09 -42.01
C LEU A 124 -0.86 25.07 -43.14
N GLY A 125 -1.38 24.75 -44.31
CA GLY A 125 -1.27 25.52 -45.54
C GLY A 125 -2.43 25.16 -46.46
N GLU A 126 -2.95 26.16 -47.17
CA GLU A 126 -3.91 26.02 -48.27
C GLU A 126 -5.14 25.13 -48.03
N LEU A 127 -6.13 25.67 -47.30
CA LEU A 127 -7.53 25.53 -47.71
C LEU A 127 -8.39 26.68 -47.16
N MET A 128 -9.24 27.24 -48.03
CA MET A 128 -10.32 28.18 -47.73
C MET A 128 -9.99 29.52 -47.06
N LYS A 129 -9.18 30.34 -47.76
CA LYS A 129 -9.60 31.74 -47.96
C LYS A 129 -10.81 31.74 -48.88
N LEU A 130 -12.02 32.09 -48.41
CA LEU A 130 -13.12 32.59 -49.26
C LEU A 130 -14.13 33.37 -48.40
N LYS A 131 -14.73 34.42 -48.96
CA LYS A 131 -15.81 35.22 -48.35
C LYS A 131 -17.12 35.00 -49.11
N PRO A 132 -18.27 35.27 -48.46
CA PRO A 132 -19.34 36.05 -49.10
C PRO A 132 -19.58 37.41 -48.37
N PRO A 133 -20.28 38.38 -48.99
CA PRO A 133 -20.47 39.73 -48.45
C PRO A 133 -21.96 40.02 -48.03
N PRO A 134 -22.56 41.22 -48.16
CA PRO A 134 -23.19 41.90 -47.00
C PRO A 134 -24.73 42.02 -47.07
N ASP A 135 -25.37 42.55 -46.00
CA ASP A 135 -26.43 43.58 -46.17
C ASP A 135 -26.89 44.36 -44.90
N ILE A 136 -27.28 45.62 -45.14
CA ILE A 136 -28.31 46.51 -44.54
C ILE A 136 -28.46 46.67 -42.99
N ALA A 137 -27.84 47.76 -42.51
CA ALA A 137 -28.37 48.91 -41.73
C ALA A 137 -29.19 48.82 -40.39
N ARG A 138 -28.76 49.72 -39.48
CA ARG A 138 -29.28 50.22 -38.17
C ARG A 138 -30.72 50.79 -38.18
N PRO A 139 -31.37 50.95 -37.01
CA PRO A 139 -31.35 52.24 -36.25
C PRO A 139 -31.08 52.07 -34.72
N VAL A 140 -31.16 53.07 -33.80
CA VAL A 140 -30.50 54.41 -33.68
C VAL A 140 -30.82 55.01 -32.28
N ALA A 141 -29.87 55.75 -31.67
CA ALA A 141 -30.01 56.64 -30.48
C ALA A 141 -30.39 55.94 -29.13
N THR A 142 -30.29 56.57 -27.94
CA THR A 142 -29.97 57.98 -27.56
C THR A 142 -29.00 58.02 -26.37
N ALA A 143 -28.31 59.14 -26.14
CA ALA A 143 -27.33 59.34 -25.07
C ALA A 143 -27.77 60.42 -24.05
N THR A 144 -27.08 60.46 -22.90
CA THR A 144 -26.92 61.65 -22.04
C THR A 144 -25.53 61.60 -21.38
N ALA A 145 -24.93 62.77 -21.08
CA ALA A 145 -23.52 62.86 -20.69
C ALA A 145 -23.19 64.11 -19.85
N THR A 146 -22.17 63.98 -19.01
CA THR A 146 -21.28 65.02 -18.44
C THR A 146 -19.95 64.30 -18.10
N ALA A 147 -18.75 64.64 -18.58
CA ALA A 147 -18.05 65.94 -18.67
C ALA A 147 -17.59 66.42 -17.26
N GLU A 148 -16.33 66.79 -17.00
CA GLU A 148 -15.23 67.26 -17.88
C GLU A 148 -13.80 66.85 -17.43
N LEU A 149 -12.86 66.76 -18.41
CA LEU A 149 -11.46 67.26 -18.48
C LEU A 149 -10.44 67.01 -17.32
N ASN A 150 -9.11 66.86 -17.52
CA ASN A 150 -8.28 66.99 -18.73
C ASN A 150 -6.91 66.27 -18.62
N ASN A 151 -6.35 65.81 -19.77
CA ASN A 151 -4.93 65.44 -20.07
C ASN A 151 -4.16 64.48 -19.13
N GLY A 152 -3.23 63.60 -19.57
CA GLY A 152 -2.56 63.35 -20.87
C GLY A 152 -1.09 62.99 -20.56
N LEU A 153 -0.48 61.89 -21.03
CA LEU A 153 -0.30 61.43 -22.41
C LEU A 153 -0.07 59.88 -22.48
N LYS A 154 -0.11 59.29 -23.68
CA LYS A 154 -0.08 57.83 -23.92
C LYS A 154 1.32 57.23 -24.12
N LYS A 155 1.49 55.95 -23.78
CA LYS A 155 1.92 54.92 -24.76
C LYS A 155 1.61 53.48 -24.32
N GLU A 156 1.11 52.68 -25.25
CA GLU A 156 1.00 51.22 -25.15
C GLU A 156 2.31 50.56 -25.64
N VAL A 157 2.59 49.34 -25.18
CA VAL A 157 3.55 48.42 -25.83
C VAL A 157 2.92 47.02 -25.88
N SER A 158 2.98 46.39 -27.06
CA SER A 158 2.41 45.07 -27.32
C SER A 158 3.21 43.95 -26.69
N SER A 159 2.53 42.90 -26.20
CA SER A 159 3.14 41.69 -25.67
C SER A 159 3.35 40.63 -26.76
N LYS A 160 4.59 40.40 -27.17
CA LYS A 160 5.05 39.11 -27.72
C LYS A 160 6.58 39.00 -27.68
N ASP A 161 7.03 37.74 -27.63
CA ASP A 161 8.39 37.23 -27.80
C ASP A 161 9.49 37.69 -26.81
N VAL A 162 10.40 36.85 -26.34
CA VAL A 162 10.34 35.50 -25.73
C VAL A 162 11.76 35.21 -25.16
N ALA A 163 11.88 34.39 -24.11
CA ALA A 163 13.16 34.12 -23.46
C ALA A 163 14.21 33.41 -24.35
N ARG A 164 15.47 33.84 -24.26
CA ARG A 164 16.71 33.10 -24.63
C ARG A 164 17.86 33.57 -23.72
N ILE A 165 18.98 32.84 -23.77
CA ILE A 165 20.19 32.97 -22.90
C ILE A 165 19.81 32.63 -21.43
N TRP A 166 20.46 31.70 -20.71
CA TRP A 166 21.86 31.25 -20.71
C TRP A 166 22.01 29.73 -20.49
N VAL A 167 22.90 29.07 -21.24
CA VAL A 167 23.58 27.78 -20.92
C VAL A 167 24.92 27.75 -21.69
N ASN A 168 26.02 27.33 -21.03
CA ASN A 168 27.36 26.94 -21.57
C ASN A 168 28.27 28.04 -22.20
N ASP A 169 29.62 27.93 -22.27
CA ASP A 169 30.57 26.85 -21.84
C ASP A 169 31.99 27.39 -21.43
N ASP A 170 32.99 26.51 -21.32
CA ASP A 170 34.19 26.61 -20.44
C ASP A 170 35.57 27.08 -21.03
N MET A 171 36.54 27.35 -20.12
CA MET A 171 38.03 27.32 -20.21
C MET A 171 38.88 28.01 -21.34
N LYS A 172 39.75 29.00 -20.98
CA LYS A 172 41.25 28.89 -20.87
C LYS A 172 42.04 30.21 -20.58
N MET A 173 43.35 30.11 -20.31
CA MET A 173 44.24 31.10 -19.66
C MET A 173 45.11 32.01 -20.57
N ARG A 174 45.46 33.22 -20.06
CA ARG A 174 46.79 33.92 -19.97
C ARG A 174 46.62 35.47 -20.04
N SER A 175 47.41 36.36 -19.41
CA SER A 175 48.44 36.28 -18.33
C SER A 175 48.93 37.69 -17.89
N PHE A 176 49.34 37.88 -16.62
CA PHE A 176 50.02 39.08 -16.04
C PHE A 176 49.20 40.40 -15.93
N SER A 177 49.43 41.34 -15.01
CA SER A 177 50.33 41.50 -13.83
C SER A 177 49.70 42.47 -12.77
N PRO A 178 50.22 42.60 -11.52
CA PRO A 178 49.43 43.09 -10.37
C PRO A 178 49.65 44.57 -9.95
N VAL A 179 48.68 45.13 -9.21
CA VAL A 179 48.83 46.38 -8.42
C VAL A 179 48.18 46.22 -7.04
N ASN A 180 48.91 46.52 -5.97
CA ASN A 180 48.43 46.44 -4.58
C ASN A 180 47.43 47.54 -4.22
N LYS A 181 46.29 47.17 -3.59
CA LYS A 181 45.56 48.03 -2.64
C LYS A 181 45.10 47.21 -1.43
N LEU A 182 45.08 47.86 -0.28
CA LEU A 182 44.90 47.24 1.04
C LEU A 182 43.50 46.61 1.24
N PRO A 183 43.38 45.59 2.10
CA PRO A 183 42.11 44.93 2.37
C PRO A 183 41.13 45.88 3.08
N ARG A 184 40.12 46.32 2.35
CA ARG A 184 38.88 46.82 2.96
C ARG A 184 38.23 45.64 3.68
N MET A 185 38.00 45.75 4.99
CA MET A 185 37.29 44.72 5.75
C MET A 185 35.97 44.43 5.05
N LYS A 186 35.74 43.17 4.66
CA LYS A 186 34.40 42.71 4.32
C LYS A 186 33.63 42.66 5.63
N GLU A 187 32.52 43.39 5.70
CA GLU A 187 31.46 42.97 6.59
C GLU A 187 30.99 41.60 6.08
N GLU A 188 31.11 40.58 6.92
CA GLU A 188 30.52 39.29 6.62
C GLU A 188 29.00 39.48 6.69
N GLU A 189 28.31 39.41 5.54
CA GLU A 189 26.87 39.13 5.54
C GLU A 189 26.70 37.70 6.07
N GLU A 190 26.64 37.57 7.39
CA GLU A 190 26.08 36.38 8.05
C GLU A 190 24.77 36.05 7.32
N PRO A 191 24.59 34.82 6.81
CA PRO A 191 23.34 34.46 6.18
C PRO A 191 22.22 34.68 7.20
N GLU A 192 21.17 35.42 6.80
CA GLU A 192 20.00 35.61 7.65
C GLU A 192 19.38 34.23 7.91
N GLU A 193 19.60 33.67 9.10
CA GLU A 193 19.11 32.34 9.46
C GLU A 193 17.58 32.30 9.31
N GLU A 194 17.07 31.61 8.29
CA GLU A 194 15.68 31.17 8.24
C GLU A 194 15.52 30.10 9.33
N GLU A 195 15.21 30.55 10.55
CA GLU A 195 15.10 29.71 11.74
C GLU A 195 14.12 28.56 11.52
N GLU A 196 14.56 27.35 11.89
CA GLU A 196 13.93 26.09 11.52
C GLU A 196 12.60 25.89 12.29
N GLU A 197 11.47 26.20 11.64
CA GLU A 197 10.12 26.02 12.20
C GLU A 197 9.79 24.52 12.32
N GLU A 198 10.25 23.90 13.42
CA GLU A 198 9.90 22.54 13.82
C GLU A 198 8.64 22.57 14.69
N LEU A 199 7.48 22.26 14.09
CA LEU A 199 6.19 22.33 14.75
C LEU A 199 6.03 21.21 15.78
N GLY A 200 5.47 21.54 16.94
CA GLY A 200 5.18 20.58 18.00
C GLY A 200 4.17 19.54 17.54
N HIS A 201 4.48 18.25 17.78
CA HIS A 201 3.60 17.13 17.43
C HIS A 201 2.21 17.30 18.04
N ALA A 202 1.20 17.51 17.21
CA ALA A 202 -0.20 17.58 17.64
C ALA A 202 -0.69 16.23 18.20
N GLU A 203 -1.73 16.29 19.05
CA GLU A 203 -2.56 15.12 19.37
C GLU A 203 -3.03 14.47 18.06
N THR A 204 -2.44 13.33 17.69
CA THR A 204 -2.69 12.69 16.39
C THR A 204 -4.08 12.04 16.31
N TYR A 205 -4.67 11.78 17.48
CA TYR A 205 -5.98 11.13 17.66
C TYR A 205 -6.83 11.87 18.70
N ALA A 206 -8.15 11.76 18.56
CA ALA A 206 -9.14 12.20 19.55
C ALA A 206 -9.96 10.99 20.02
N GLU A 207 -10.39 10.96 21.28
CA GLU A 207 -11.40 9.98 21.73
C GLU A 207 -12.72 10.20 20.98
N TYR A 208 -13.34 9.11 20.54
CA TYR A 208 -14.54 9.11 19.72
C TYR A 208 -15.78 8.67 20.50
N MET A 209 -16.84 9.46 20.37
CA MET A 209 -18.20 9.09 20.76
C MET A 209 -19.19 9.63 19.70
N PRO A 210 -20.24 8.89 19.33
CA PRO A 210 -21.28 9.38 18.42
C PRO A 210 -21.86 10.73 18.87
N MET A 211 -21.75 11.74 18.00
CA MET A 211 -22.19 13.11 18.32
C MET A 211 -23.64 13.39 17.92
N LYS A 212 -24.12 12.69 16.87
CA LYS A 212 -25.45 12.88 16.29
C LYS A 212 -26.44 11.80 16.74
N LEU A 213 -26.00 10.54 16.77
CA LEU A 213 -26.82 9.41 17.22
C LEU A 213 -26.81 9.31 18.76
N ARG A 214 -27.99 9.13 19.37
CA ARG A 214 -28.17 9.10 20.84
C ARG A 214 -28.69 7.76 21.40
N ILE A 215 -28.50 6.65 20.67
CA ILE A 215 -28.98 5.32 21.05
C ILE A 215 -27.84 4.31 21.25
N GLY A 216 -28.07 3.34 22.13
CA GLY A 216 -27.11 2.28 22.47
C GLY A 216 -26.05 2.70 23.48
N LEU A 217 -25.34 1.69 24.00
CA LEU A 217 -24.33 1.88 25.05
C LEU A 217 -22.94 2.26 24.46
N ARG A 218 -22.10 2.92 25.26
CA ARG A 218 -20.69 3.18 24.92
C ARG A 218 -19.98 1.86 24.61
N HIS A 219 -19.07 1.90 23.63
CA HIS A 219 -18.22 0.74 23.29
C HIS A 219 -17.37 0.32 24.51
N PRO A 220 -17.13 -1.00 24.74
CA PRO A 220 -16.51 -1.51 25.97
C PRO A 220 -15.07 -1.02 26.22
N ASP A 221 -14.38 -0.60 25.17
CA ASP A 221 -13.01 -0.09 25.20
C ASP A 221 -12.94 1.30 24.53
N PRO A 222 -11.99 2.18 24.91
CA PRO A 222 -11.82 3.47 24.24
C PRO A 222 -11.53 3.33 22.75
N VAL A 223 -12.27 4.07 21.94
CA VAL A 223 -12.12 4.15 20.48
C VAL A 223 -11.77 5.58 20.11
N VAL A 224 -10.91 5.74 19.12
CA VAL A 224 -10.35 7.02 18.67
C VAL A 224 -10.56 7.23 17.17
N GLU A 225 -10.54 8.46 16.71
CA GLU A 225 -10.34 8.80 15.29
C GLU A 225 -9.18 9.77 15.12
N THR A 226 -8.64 9.91 13.89
CA THR A 226 -7.54 10.84 13.64
C THR A 226 -7.98 12.28 13.93
N SER A 227 -7.05 13.14 14.36
CA SER A 227 -7.38 14.55 14.63
C SER A 227 -7.97 15.27 13.42
N SER A 228 -7.50 14.93 12.21
CA SER A 228 -8.06 15.39 10.94
C SER A 228 -9.51 14.96 10.71
N LEU A 229 -9.88 13.72 11.01
CA LEU A 229 -11.29 13.31 10.96
C LEU A 229 -12.12 13.96 12.06
N SER A 230 -11.53 14.18 13.26
CA SER A 230 -12.22 14.79 14.41
C SER A 230 -12.65 16.24 14.19
N SER A 231 -12.00 17.00 13.31
CA SER A 231 -12.41 18.37 12.96
C SER A 231 -13.64 18.43 12.06
N VAL A 232 -14.11 17.30 11.52
CA VAL A 232 -15.23 17.24 10.58
C VAL A 232 -16.40 16.48 11.19
N ASN A 233 -17.53 17.19 11.35
CA ASN A 233 -18.78 16.59 11.78
C ASN A 233 -19.37 15.70 10.67
N PRO A 234 -19.88 14.49 11.00
CA PRO A 234 -20.71 13.74 10.07
C PRO A 234 -22.08 14.43 9.90
N PRO A 235 -22.83 14.13 8.81
CA PRO A 235 -24.11 14.77 8.54
C PRO A 235 -25.17 14.39 9.58
N ASP A 236 -26.27 15.13 9.61
CA ASP A 236 -27.37 14.87 10.55
C ASP A 236 -28.04 13.50 10.33
N VAL A 237 -28.48 12.91 11.44
CA VAL A 237 -29.16 11.62 11.46
C VAL A 237 -30.66 11.84 11.26
N TRP A 238 -31.21 11.21 10.23
CA TRP A 238 -32.64 11.24 9.88
C TRP A 238 -33.23 9.84 9.68
N TYR A 239 -32.40 8.80 9.57
CA TYR A 239 -32.86 7.41 9.45
C TYR A 239 -33.16 6.80 10.82
N ARG A 240 -34.23 6.00 10.88
CA ARG A 240 -34.64 5.25 12.07
C ARG A 240 -34.42 3.76 11.84
N LEU A 241 -33.56 3.14 12.65
CA LEU A 241 -33.31 1.70 12.61
C LEU A 241 -34.55 0.88 12.98
N SER A 242 -34.67 -0.30 12.38
CA SER A 242 -35.65 -1.36 12.68
C SER A 242 -35.10 -2.40 13.67
N ILE A 243 -33.79 -2.39 13.97
CA ILE A 243 -33.14 -3.25 14.97
C ILE A 243 -33.90 -3.15 16.31
N PRO A 244 -34.28 -4.28 16.96
CA PRO A 244 -35.02 -4.27 18.22
C PRO A 244 -34.29 -3.56 19.36
N GLU A 245 -35.07 -2.86 20.20
CA GLU A 245 -34.57 -2.15 21.39
C GLU A 245 -33.80 -3.08 22.33
N GLU A 246 -34.20 -4.36 22.50
CA GLU A 246 -33.44 -5.34 23.28
C GLU A 246 -31.97 -5.50 22.82
N THR A 247 -31.71 -5.43 21.51
CA THR A 247 -30.35 -5.54 20.93
C THR A 247 -29.51 -4.29 21.19
N ILE A 248 -30.17 -3.14 21.33
CA ILE A 248 -29.58 -1.81 21.55
C ILE A 248 -29.27 -1.64 23.05
N ASP A 249 -30.27 -1.87 23.91
CA ASP A 249 -30.22 -1.61 25.35
C ASP A 249 -29.34 -2.61 26.11
N ARG A 250 -29.27 -3.86 25.64
CA ARG A 250 -28.31 -4.86 26.16
C ARG A 250 -26.90 -4.68 25.59
N GLY A 251 -26.66 -3.68 24.75
CA GLY A 251 -25.34 -3.35 24.19
C GLY A 251 -24.73 -4.43 23.29
N TRP A 252 -25.53 -5.28 22.64
CA TRP A 252 -25.01 -6.28 21.70
C TRP A 252 -24.40 -5.61 20.46
N LEU A 253 -24.99 -4.47 20.06
CA LEU A 253 -24.36 -3.43 19.24
C LEU A 253 -24.11 -2.20 20.12
N SER A 254 -22.91 -1.64 20.04
CA SER A 254 -22.57 -0.37 20.72
C SER A 254 -23.03 0.85 19.90
N ALA A 255 -23.15 2.01 20.53
CA ALA A 255 -23.58 3.26 19.90
C ALA A 255 -22.79 3.59 18.62
N LEU A 256 -21.47 3.38 18.60
CA LEU A 256 -20.63 3.63 17.41
C LEU A 256 -20.85 2.61 16.28
N GLN A 257 -21.31 1.41 16.60
CA GLN A 257 -21.68 0.39 15.61
C GLN A 257 -23.08 0.71 15.04
N LEU A 258 -24.03 1.10 15.90
CA LEU A 258 -25.35 1.59 15.49
C LEU A 258 -25.26 2.85 14.61
N GLU A 259 -24.35 3.76 14.91
CA GLU A 259 -24.04 4.95 14.10
C GLU A 259 -23.57 4.58 12.69
N ALA A 260 -22.61 3.66 12.56
CA ALA A 260 -22.15 3.20 11.26
C ALA A 260 -23.24 2.43 10.48
N ILE A 261 -24.10 1.67 11.16
CA ILE A 261 -25.28 1.02 10.54
C ILE A 261 -26.28 2.09 10.06
N THR A 262 -26.51 3.14 10.84
CA THR A 262 -27.45 4.23 10.53
C THR A 262 -26.97 5.06 9.34
N TYR A 263 -25.68 5.45 9.30
CA TYR A 263 -25.12 6.16 8.15
C TYR A 263 -25.04 5.29 6.89
N ALA A 264 -24.71 3.99 7.02
CA ALA A 264 -24.80 3.06 5.89
C ALA A 264 -26.22 3.00 5.32
N ALA A 265 -27.24 2.94 6.17
CA ALA A 265 -28.64 2.91 5.76
C ALA A 265 -29.11 4.25 5.12
N GLN A 266 -28.69 5.40 5.67
CA GLN A 266 -28.93 6.72 5.05
C GLN A 266 -28.33 6.81 3.64
N GLN A 267 -27.05 6.42 3.51
CA GLN A 267 -26.34 6.44 2.24
C GLN A 267 -26.97 5.46 1.23
N HIS A 268 -27.44 4.30 1.70
CA HIS A 268 -28.11 3.30 0.88
C HIS A 268 -29.46 3.74 0.31
N GLU A 269 -30.15 4.75 0.84
CA GLU A 269 -31.36 5.27 0.19
C GLU A 269 -31.07 6.38 -0.85
N THR A 270 -29.80 6.72 -1.07
CA THR A 270 -29.36 7.64 -2.13
C THR A 270 -29.01 6.89 -3.42
N PHE A 271 -29.35 7.48 -4.57
CA PHE A 271 -28.89 7.05 -5.90
C PHE A 271 -27.93 8.09 -6.49
N LEU A 272 -26.94 7.61 -7.24
CA LEU A 272 -25.99 8.43 -8.00
C LEU A 272 -26.60 8.86 -9.35
N PRO A 273 -26.09 9.91 -10.02
CA PRO A 273 -26.63 10.41 -11.29
C PRO A 273 -26.70 9.36 -12.41
N ASN A 274 -25.79 8.37 -12.40
CA ASN A 274 -25.77 7.26 -13.37
C ASN A 274 -26.82 6.15 -13.10
N GLY A 275 -27.62 6.26 -12.04
CA GLY A 275 -28.63 5.28 -11.64
C GLY A 275 -28.14 4.13 -10.74
N ASP A 276 -26.86 4.07 -10.37
CA ASP A 276 -26.38 3.16 -9.31
C ASP A 276 -26.88 3.62 -7.94
N ARG A 277 -27.19 2.68 -7.05
CA ARG A 277 -27.37 2.99 -5.62
C ARG A 277 -26.02 3.32 -4.98
N ALA A 278 -25.97 4.39 -4.17
CA ALA A 278 -24.75 4.82 -3.50
C ALA A 278 -24.28 3.78 -2.45
N ALA A 279 -22.96 3.72 -2.24
CA ALA A 279 -22.30 2.80 -1.33
C ALA A 279 -21.70 3.51 -0.11
N TYR A 280 -21.39 2.72 0.92
CA TYR A 280 -20.79 3.16 2.18
C TYR A 280 -19.45 2.46 2.42
N LEU A 281 -18.45 3.16 2.95
CA LEU A 281 -17.14 2.61 3.31
C LEU A 281 -16.93 2.59 4.83
N ILE A 282 -16.74 1.40 5.39
CA ILE A 282 -16.31 1.18 6.77
C ILE A 282 -14.78 1.09 6.79
N GLY A 283 -14.12 2.21 7.14
CA GLY A 283 -12.69 2.31 7.37
C GLY A 283 -12.25 1.98 8.81
N ASP A 284 -13.17 1.50 9.65
CA ASP A 284 -12.85 1.14 11.04
C ASP A 284 -11.69 0.12 11.13
N GLY A 285 -10.85 0.26 12.16
CA GLY A 285 -9.64 -0.52 12.39
C GLY A 285 -9.87 -1.98 12.78
N ALA A 286 -8.81 -2.61 13.28
CA ALA A 286 -8.95 -3.84 14.06
C ALA A 286 -9.65 -3.53 15.40
N GLY A 287 -10.42 -4.49 15.93
CA GLY A 287 -11.03 -4.41 17.27
C GLY A 287 -12.26 -3.53 17.45
N VAL A 288 -12.52 -2.53 16.60
CA VAL A 288 -13.75 -1.69 16.67
C VAL A 288 -15.05 -2.49 16.38
N GLY A 289 -14.91 -3.73 15.89
CA GLY A 289 -16.02 -4.67 15.73
C GLY A 289 -16.68 -4.66 14.35
N LYS A 290 -15.93 -4.34 13.28
CA LYS A 290 -16.41 -4.34 11.87
C LYS A 290 -17.38 -5.49 11.53
N GLY A 291 -17.05 -6.73 11.90
CA GLY A 291 -17.89 -7.90 11.62
C GLY A 291 -19.29 -7.83 12.26
N ARG A 292 -19.41 -7.27 13.48
CA ARG A 292 -20.72 -6.96 14.10
C ARG A 292 -21.43 -5.79 13.42
N THR A 293 -20.71 -4.76 12.99
CA THR A 293 -21.30 -3.65 12.20
C THR A 293 -21.89 -4.19 10.88
N ILE A 294 -21.14 -5.03 10.17
CA ILE A 294 -21.58 -5.72 8.95
C ILE A 294 -22.80 -6.60 9.22
N ALA A 295 -22.74 -7.43 10.26
CA ALA A 295 -23.86 -8.27 10.69
C ALA A 295 -25.11 -7.43 11.02
N GLY A 296 -24.95 -6.24 11.61
CA GLY A 296 -26.01 -5.27 11.89
C GLY A 296 -26.63 -4.67 10.63
N ILE A 297 -25.83 -4.29 9.62
CA ILE A 297 -26.34 -3.80 8.31
C ILE A 297 -27.12 -4.91 7.60
N ILE A 298 -26.64 -6.16 7.65
CA ILE A 298 -27.35 -7.33 7.13
C ILE A 298 -28.65 -7.56 7.90
N TYR A 299 -28.64 -7.43 9.23
CA TYR A 299 -29.81 -7.66 10.09
C TYR A 299 -30.90 -6.60 9.87
N GLU A 300 -30.55 -5.32 9.82
CA GLU A 300 -31.48 -4.22 9.48
C GLU A 300 -32.18 -4.46 8.13
N ASN A 301 -31.40 -4.74 7.09
CA ASN A 301 -31.95 -5.04 5.77
C ASN A 301 -32.78 -6.34 5.76
N TYR A 302 -32.38 -7.36 6.54
CA TYR A 302 -33.16 -8.57 6.71
C TYR A 302 -34.49 -8.29 7.42
N LEU A 303 -34.55 -7.41 8.42
CA LEU A 303 -35.81 -6.99 9.06
C LEU A 303 -36.73 -6.32 8.03
N LEU A 304 -36.20 -5.36 7.26
CA LEU A 304 -36.83 -4.65 6.12
C LEU A 304 -37.12 -5.52 4.88
N GLY A 305 -37.27 -6.84 5.04
CA GLY A 305 -37.72 -7.75 3.99
C GLY A 305 -36.65 -8.25 3.02
N ARG A 306 -35.45 -7.64 2.99
CA ARG A 306 -34.37 -7.96 2.03
C ARG A 306 -33.59 -9.21 2.46
N LYS A 307 -34.25 -10.37 2.47
CA LYS A 307 -33.76 -11.62 3.07
C LYS A 307 -32.58 -12.30 2.32
N ARG A 308 -31.88 -11.61 1.42
CA ARG A 308 -30.76 -12.15 0.61
C ARG A 308 -29.56 -11.20 0.67
N SER A 309 -28.38 -11.72 0.99
CA SER A 309 -27.14 -10.93 1.06
C SER A 309 -25.94 -11.73 0.56
N LEU A 310 -24.92 -11.02 0.06
CA LEU A 310 -23.60 -11.57 -0.29
C LEU A 310 -22.55 -11.02 0.68
N TRP A 311 -21.63 -11.87 1.14
CA TRP A 311 -20.47 -11.48 1.94
C TRP A 311 -19.21 -12.07 1.30
N PHE A 312 -18.37 -11.19 0.73
CA PHE A 312 -17.06 -11.55 0.17
C PHE A 312 -15.97 -11.21 1.17
N SER A 313 -15.05 -12.12 1.43
CA SER A 313 -13.90 -11.89 2.33
C SER A 313 -12.64 -12.64 1.85
N VAL A 314 -11.59 -12.70 2.67
CA VAL A 314 -10.27 -13.23 2.28
C VAL A 314 -10.12 -14.75 2.40
N SER A 315 -10.60 -15.34 3.50
CA SER A 315 -10.58 -16.79 3.74
C SER A 315 -11.98 -17.33 4.00
N ASN A 316 -12.18 -18.64 3.81
CA ASN A 316 -13.42 -19.32 4.18
C ASN A 316 -13.61 -19.40 5.71
N ASP A 317 -12.53 -19.34 6.49
CA ASP A 317 -12.57 -19.46 7.97
C ASP A 317 -13.36 -18.32 8.61
N LEU A 318 -13.28 -17.13 8.01
CA LEU A 318 -14.04 -15.93 8.38
C LEU A 318 -15.57 -16.10 8.22
N LYS A 319 -16.04 -17.20 7.63
CA LYS A 319 -17.45 -17.63 7.72
C LYS A 319 -17.86 -17.88 9.17
N TYR A 320 -17.00 -18.48 9.98
CA TYR A 320 -17.29 -18.78 11.37
C TYR A 320 -17.26 -17.51 12.25
N ASP A 321 -16.42 -16.53 11.89
CA ASP A 321 -16.51 -15.16 12.41
C ASP A 321 -17.85 -14.49 12.06
N ALA A 322 -18.27 -14.53 10.78
CA ALA A 322 -19.55 -13.97 10.35
C ALA A 322 -20.76 -14.64 11.06
N GLU A 323 -20.72 -15.95 11.26
CA GLU A 323 -21.72 -16.68 12.06
C GLU A 323 -21.67 -16.33 13.54
N ARG A 324 -20.49 -16.14 14.14
CA ARG A 324 -20.37 -15.64 15.51
C ARG A 324 -20.99 -14.26 15.60
N ASP A 325 -20.63 -13.33 14.73
CA ASP A 325 -21.03 -11.93 14.84
C ASP A 325 -22.55 -11.74 14.63
N LEU A 326 -23.18 -12.53 13.74
CA LEU A 326 -24.65 -12.64 13.64
C LEU A 326 -25.29 -13.25 14.89
N ARG A 327 -24.66 -14.24 15.54
CA ARG A 327 -25.16 -14.85 16.80
C ARG A 327 -25.00 -13.92 18.00
N ASP A 328 -23.93 -13.15 18.06
CA ASP A 328 -23.62 -12.17 19.12
C ASP A 328 -24.67 -11.05 19.15
N ILE A 329 -25.09 -10.54 17.99
CA ILE A 329 -26.21 -9.56 17.87
C ILE A 329 -27.61 -10.21 17.87
N ARG A 330 -27.67 -11.52 18.15
CA ARG A 330 -28.86 -12.38 18.16
C ARG A 330 -29.70 -12.46 16.88
N ALA A 331 -29.13 -12.11 15.72
CA ALA A 331 -29.67 -12.40 14.39
C ALA A 331 -29.56 -13.90 14.00
N LYS A 332 -29.83 -14.82 14.95
CA LYS A 332 -29.65 -16.29 14.84
C LYS A 332 -30.54 -16.94 13.77
N ASN A 333 -31.52 -16.21 13.25
CA ASN A 333 -32.41 -16.64 12.16
C ASN A 333 -31.82 -16.38 10.76
N ILE A 334 -30.64 -15.75 10.66
CA ILE A 334 -29.90 -15.53 9.42
C ILE A 334 -28.84 -16.62 9.27
N GLN A 335 -29.05 -17.54 8.33
CA GLN A 335 -28.12 -18.62 8.01
C GLN A 335 -27.01 -18.16 7.07
N VAL A 336 -25.79 -18.69 7.25
CA VAL A 336 -24.60 -18.36 6.45
C VAL A 336 -24.11 -19.58 5.68
N TYR A 337 -24.12 -19.50 4.35
CA TYR A 337 -23.78 -20.62 3.46
C TYR A 337 -22.45 -20.37 2.74
N SER A 338 -21.53 -21.33 2.76
CA SER A 338 -20.28 -21.23 1.97
C SER A 338 -20.57 -21.55 0.51
N LEU A 339 -20.20 -20.64 -0.40
CA LEU A 339 -20.29 -20.85 -1.84
C LEU A 339 -19.54 -22.10 -2.32
N ASN A 340 -18.42 -22.43 -1.67
CA ASN A 340 -17.59 -23.57 -2.06
C ASN A 340 -18.28 -24.92 -1.80
N LYS A 341 -19.15 -24.99 -0.80
CA LYS A 341 -19.95 -26.21 -0.49
C LYS A 341 -21.16 -26.39 -1.44
N PHE A 342 -21.47 -25.43 -2.33
CA PHE A 342 -22.46 -25.62 -3.40
C PHE A 342 -21.82 -26.22 -4.66
N LYS A 343 -22.52 -27.16 -5.30
CA LYS A 343 -22.18 -27.66 -6.65
C LYS A 343 -22.50 -26.60 -7.71
N TYR A 344 -21.79 -26.62 -8.85
CA TYR A 344 -22.00 -25.71 -9.97
C TYR A 344 -23.38 -25.92 -10.63
N GLY A 345 -24.35 -25.12 -10.20
CA GLY A 345 -25.77 -25.25 -10.53
C GLY A 345 -26.60 -24.19 -9.83
N LYS A 346 -27.93 -24.17 -10.01
CA LYS A 346 -28.80 -23.20 -9.33
C LYS A 346 -28.64 -23.33 -7.80
N ILE A 347 -28.32 -22.24 -7.09
CA ILE A 347 -28.12 -22.29 -5.62
C ILE A 347 -29.41 -22.69 -4.89
N SER A 348 -30.57 -22.25 -5.40
CA SER A 348 -31.88 -22.64 -4.85
C SER A 348 -32.37 -24.02 -5.33
N SER A 349 -31.48 -24.93 -5.75
CA SER A 349 -31.84 -26.29 -6.18
C SER A 349 -31.91 -27.26 -5.00
N LYS A 350 -32.61 -28.39 -5.16
CA LYS A 350 -32.63 -29.46 -4.13
C LYS A 350 -31.23 -29.97 -3.78
N HIS A 351 -30.33 -30.10 -4.77
CA HIS A 351 -28.95 -30.58 -4.54
C HIS A 351 -28.02 -29.54 -3.88
N ASN A 352 -28.42 -28.26 -3.82
CA ASN A 352 -27.72 -27.18 -3.11
C ASN A 352 -28.50 -26.75 -1.84
N GLY A 353 -29.30 -27.64 -1.24
CA GLY A 353 -30.04 -27.37 0.00
C GLY A 353 -31.23 -26.41 -0.15
N SER A 354 -31.67 -26.11 -1.38
CA SER A 354 -32.79 -25.22 -1.70
C SER A 354 -32.67 -23.79 -1.14
N VAL A 355 -31.45 -23.26 -1.05
CA VAL A 355 -31.17 -21.95 -0.41
C VAL A 355 -31.82 -20.79 -1.16
N LYS A 356 -32.88 -20.22 -0.56
CA LYS A 356 -33.64 -19.06 -1.07
C LYS A 356 -33.37 -17.74 -0.32
N LYS A 357 -32.87 -17.81 0.91
CA LYS A 357 -32.65 -16.66 1.83
C LYS A 357 -31.45 -16.91 2.74
N GLY A 358 -30.92 -15.85 3.35
CA GLY A 358 -29.72 -15.86 4.18
C GLY A 358 -28.53 -15.16 3.51
N VAL A 359 -27.33 -15.37 4.06
CA VAL A 359 -26.06 -14.84 3.55
C VAL A 359 -25.35 -15.93 2.75
N ILE A 360 -24.89 -15.60 1.54
CA ILE A 360 -23.88 -16.40 0.85
C ILE A 360 -22.51 -15.81 1.15
N PHE A 361 -21.67 -16.60 1.81
CA PHE A 361 -20.29 -16.28 2.13
C PHE A 361 -19.36 -16.89 1.07
N ALA A 362 -18.43 -16.09 0.55
CA ALA A 362 -17.48 -16.51 -0.48
C ALA A 362 -16.13 -15.81 -0.30
N THR A 363 -15.04 -16.41 -0.78
CA THR A 363 -13.78 -15.68 -0.92
C THR A 363 -13.73 -14.89 -2.23
N TYR A 364 -12.87 -13.88 -2.28
CA TYR A 364 -12.54 -13.20 -3.55
C TYR A 364 -12.01 -14.16 -4.64
N SER A 365 -11.28 -15.20 -4.25
CA SER A 365 -10.83 -16.26 -5.18
C SER A 365 -12.00 -17.13 -5.67
N SER A 366 -12.98 -17.43 -4.83
CA SER A 366 -14.18 -18.16 -5.25
C SER A 366 -15.04 -17.39 -6.26
N LEU A 367 -15.03 -16.05 -6.25
CA LEU A 367 -15.81 -15.25 -7.21
C LEU A 367 -15.38 -15.50 -8.67
N ILE A 368 -14.07 -15.66 -8.90
CA ILE A 368 -13.48 -15.96 -10.22
C ILE A 368 -13.41 -17.44 -10.56
N GLY A 369 -13.96 -18.32 -9.71
CA GLY A 369 -13.94 -19.77 -9.90
C GLY A 369 -14.80 -20.23 -11.10
N GLU A 370 -14.24 -21.13 -11.91
CA GLU A 370 -14.95 -21.80 -13.01
C GLU A 370 -14.99 -23.33 -12.85
N SER A 371 -15.95 -23.96 -13.52
CA SER A 371 -16.03 -25.41 -13.69
C SER A 371 -15.55 -25.82 -15.08
N GLN A 372 -14.90 -26.97 -15.18
CA GLN A 372 -14.57 -27.62 -16.45
C GLN A 372 -15.84 -28.10 -17.19
N SER A 373 -16.94 -28.35 -16.47
CA SER A 373 -18.21 -28.79 -17.07
C SER A 373 -18.96 -27.62 -17.72
N GLY A 374 -19.26 -27.74 -19.02
CA GLY A 374 -20.04 -26.73 -19.76
C GLY A 374 -21.48 -26.62 -19.28
N GLY A 375 -21.99 -25.39 -19.13
CA GLY A 375 -23.39 -25.13 -18.79
C GLY A 375 -23.70 -23.69 -18.36
N LYS A 376 -24.99 -23.39 -18.10
CA LYS A 376 -25.46 -22.04 -17.72
C LYS A 376 -24.76 -21.47 -16.47
N TYR A 377 -24.27 -22.35 -15.59
CA TYR A 377 -23.62 -22.01 -14.32
C TYR A 377 -22.11 -22.27 -14.33
N LYS A 378 -21.42 -22.21 -15.49
CA LYS A 378 -19.97 -22.52 -15.61
C LYS A 378 -19.11 -21.76 -14.59
N THR A 379 -19.45 -20.51 -14.29
CA THR A 379 -18.67 -19.65 -13.37
C THR A 379 -19.45 -19.35 -12.10
N ARG A 380 -18.73 -19.25 -10.96
CA ARG A 380 -19.30 -18.85 -9.67
C ARG A 380 -19.94 -17.46 -9.74
N PHE A 381 -19.34 -16.53 -10.46
CA PHE A 381 -19.93 -15.22 -10.81
C PHE A 381 -21.35 -15.35 -11.41
N LYS A 382 -21.52 -16.15 -12.47
CA LYS A 382 -22.85 -16.39 -13.10
C LYS A 382 -23.81 -17.13 -12.18
N GLN A 383 -23.28 -18.00 -11.30
CA GLN A 383 -24.05 -18.71 -10.29
C GLN A 383 -24.67 -17.74 -9.25
N LEU A 384 -23.87 -16.78 -8.77
CA LEU A 384 -24.30 -15.74 -7.82
C LEU A 384 -25.28 -14.76 -8.44
N LEU A 385 -25.01 -14.25 -9.66
CA LEU A 385 -25.94 -13.36 -10.37
C LEU A 385 -27.34 -13.99 -10.53
N HIS A 386 -27.42 -15.28 -10.89
CA HIS A 386 -28.71 -15.97 -10.98
C HIS A 386 -29.42 -16.11 -9.61
N TRP A 387 -28.70 -16.15 -8.49
CA TRP A 387 -29.33 -16.17 -7.17
C TRP A 387 -29.80 -14.78 -6.70
N CYS A 388 -29.13 -13.72 -7.17
CA CYS A 388 -29.55 -12.34 -6.98
C CYS A 388 -30.79 -12.00 -7.84
N GLY A 389 -30.78 -12.41 -9.10
CA GLY A 389 -31.77 -11.97 -10.09
C GLY A 389 -31.56 -10.51 -10.50
N ASP A 390 -32.30 -10.08 -11.52
CA ASP A 390 -32.04 -8.82 -12.22
C ASP A 390 -32.47 -7.57 -11.40
N ASP A 391 -33.41 -7.73 -10.47
CA ASP A 391 -33.90 -6.67 -9.59
C ASP A 391 -33.43 -6.83 -8.12
N PHE A 392 -32.11 -7.01 -7.94
CA PHE A 392 -31.54 -7.23 -6.61
C PHE A 392 -31.26 -5.91 -5.86
N ASP A 393 -32.04 -5.63 -4.82
CA ASP A 393 -31.85 -4.49 -3.90
C ASP A 393 -31.12 -4.86 -2.58
N GLY A 394 -30.75 -6.14 -2.43
CA GLY A 394 -30.13 -6.69 -1.23
C GLY A 394 -28.70 -6.23 -0.98
N VAL A 395 -28.15 -6.64 0.17
CA VAL A 395 -26.84 -6.19 0.65
C VAL A 395 -25.69 -6.98 0.01
N ILE A 396 -24.66 -6.27 -0.45
CA ILE A 396 -23.38 -6.86 -0.89
C ILE A 396 -22.27 -6.27 -0.01
N ILE A 397 -21.62 -7.13 0.77
CA ILE A 397 -20.47 -6.78 1.59
C ILE A 397 -19.19 -7.19 0.86
N PHE A 398 -18.28 -6.25 0.68
CA PHE A 398 -16.88 -6.50 0.35
C PHE A 398 -16.06 -6.27 1.62
N ASP A 399 -15.82 -7.35 2.37
CA ASP A 399 -15.03 -7.37 3.61
C ASP A 399 -13.55 -7.61 3.29
N GLU A 400 -12.66 -6.97 4.05
CA GLU A 400 -11.25 -6.72 3.71
C GLU A 400 -11.03 -6.37 2.21
N CYS A 401 -11.85 -5.43 1.71
CA CYS A 401 -11.95 -5.10 0.27
C CYS A 401 -10.65 -4.60 -0.38
N HIS A 402 -9.62 -4.26 0.41
CA HIS A 402 -8.28 -3.93 -0.09
C HIS A 402 -7.67 -5.05 -0.97
N LYS A 403 -8.20 -6.28 -0.93
CA LYS A 403 -7.81 -7.40 -1.80
C LYS A 403 -8.40 -7.34 -3.22
N ALA A 404 -9.36 -6.45 -3.49
CA ALA A 404 -9.86 -6.13 -4.83
C ALA A 404 -9.05 -5.03 -5.55
N LYS A 405 -7.90 -4.61 -4.97
CA LYS A 405 -7.04 -3.56 -5.54
C LYS A 405 -6.38 -3.95 -6.88
N ASN A 406 -5.61 -3.01 -7.44
CA ASN A 406 -4.91 -3.14 -8.72
C ASN A 406 -5.88 -3.34 -9.92
N VAL A 407 -7.02 -2.64 -9.91
CA VAL A 407 -7.87 -2.44 -11.11
C VAL A 407 -7.20 -1.47 -12.10
N CYS A 408 -6.53 -0.44 -11.58
CA CYS A 408 -5.70 0.49 -12.35
C CYS A 408 -4.25 0.40 -11.87
N PRO A 409 -3.50 -0.65 -12.27
CA PRO A 409 -2.15 -0.89 -11.78
C PRO A 409 -1.13 0.07 -12.42
N ILE A 410 0.15 -0.07 -12.06
CA ILE A 410 1.24 0.82 -12.51
C ILE A 410 2.00 0.18 -13.68
N GLY A 411 2.41 1.00 -14.65
CA GLY A 411 3.13 0.54 -15.85
C GLY A 411 2.25 -0.23 -16.83
N SER A 412 2.84 -1.20 -17.54
CA SER A 412 2.19 -2.04 -18.56
C SER A 412 1.47 -3.28 -18.00
N SER A 413 1.28 -3.35 -16.68
CA SER A 413 0.68 -4.51 -16.00
C SER A 413 -0.84 -4.59 -16.22
N LYS A 414 -1.40 -5.81 -16.26
CA LYS A 414 -2.83 -6.04 -16.50
C LYS A 414 -3.65 -5.94 -15.20
N PRO A 415 -4.89 -5.40 -15.22
CA PRO A 415 -5.78 -5.38 -14.06
C PRO A 415 -6.05 -6.77 -13.46
N THR A 416 -6.28 -6.85 -12.15
CA THR A 416 -6.56 -8.12 -11.48
C THR A 416 -7.93 -8.69 -11.88
N LYS A 417 -7.99 -10.00 -12.19
CA LYS A 417 -9.26 -10.71 -12.47
C LYS A 417 -10.27 -10.51 -11.33
N THR A 418 -9.80 -10.50 -10.09
CA THR A 418 -10.58 -10.24 -8.88
C THR A 418 -11.20 -8.85 -8.87
N GLY A 419 -10.41 -7.79 -9.07
CA GLY A 419 -10.91 -6.41 -9.07
C GLY A 419 -11.88 -6.15 -10.23
N LEU A 420 -11.63 -6.72 -11.40
CA LEU A 420 -12.55 -6.69 -12.54
C LEU A 420 -13.88 -7.40 -12.22
N ALA A 421 -13.85 -8.57 -11.59
CA ALA A 421 -15.07 -9.30 -11.21
C ALA A 421 -15.87 -8.58 -10.10
N VAL A 422 -15.20 -7.90 -9.17
CA VAL A 422 -15.85 -7.04 -8.16
C VAL A 422 -16.51 -5.82 -8.82
N LEU A 423 -15.90 -5.23 -9.85
CA LEU A 423 -16.50 -4.14 -10.62
C LEU A 423 -17.67 -4.62 -11.49
N GLU A 424 -17.53 -5.76 -12.20
CA GLU A 424 -18.62 -6.32 -13.01
C GLU A 424 -19.83 -6.72 -12.14
N LEU A 425 -19.62 -7.28 -10.95
CA LEU A 425 -20.71 -7.65 -10.03
C LEU A 425 -21.57 -6.44 -9.64
N GLN A 426 -20.93 -5.30 -9.38
CA GLN A 426 -21.61 -4.05 -9.09
C GLN A 426 -22.38 -3.56 -10.31
N ASN A 427 -21.71 -3.43 -11.46
CA ASN A 427 -22.32 -2.95 -12.71
C ASN A 427 -23.50 -3.83 -13.20
N LYS A 428 -23.57 -5.11 -12.80
CA LYS A 428 -24.70 -6.01 -13.08
C LYS A 428 -25.86 -5.93 -12.07
N LEU A 429 -25.66 -5.30 -10.92
CA LEU A 429 -26.64 -5.21 -9.83
C LEU A 429 -26.81 -3.72 -9.39
N PRO A 430 -27.33 -2.82 -10.25
CA PRO A 430 -27.38 -1.37 -10.03
C PRO A 430 -28.05 -0.96 -8.71
N LYS A 431 -29.14 -1.65 -8.34
CA LYS A 431 -29.94 -1.35 -7.15
C LYS A 431 -29.37 -1.93 -5.83
N ALA A 432 -28.27 -2.69 -5.88
CA ALA A 432 -27.74 -3.39 -4.71
C ALA A 432 -27.13 -2.45 -3.65
N ARG A 433 -27.35 -2.78 -2.37
CA ARG A 433 -26.83 -2.04 -1.21
C ARG A 433 -25.39 -2.46 -0.90
N VAL A 434 -24.43 -1.74 -1.48
CA VAL A 434 -23.00 -2.08 -1.38
C VAL A 434 -22.38 -1.47 -0.13
N VAL A 435 -21.60 -2.28 0.59
CA VAL A 435 -20.72 -1.84 1.68
C VAL A 435 -19.31 -2.32 1.38
N TYR A 436 -18.36 -1.38 1.36
CA TYR A 436 -16.94 -1.69 1.39
C TYR A 436 -16.48 -1.68 2.85
N ALA A 437 -15.70 -2.66 3.28
CA ALA A 437 -15.15 -2.71 4.63
C ALA A 437 -13.66 -3.06 4.57
N SER A 438 -12.81 -2.11 4.96
CA SER A 438 -11.35 -2.31 5.07
C SER A 438 -10.72 -1.14 5.81
N ALA A 439 -9.93 -1.43 6.85
CA ALA A 439 -9.17 -0.41 7.58
C ALA A 439 -8.15 0.35 6.70
N THR A 440 -7.79 -0.23 5.55
CA THR A 440 -6.83 0.30 4.57
C THR A 440 -7.50 0.67 3.24
N GLY A 441 -8.84 0.68 3.17
CA GLY A 441 -9.58 0.97 1.93
C GLY A 441 -9.31 2.36 1.37
N ALA A 442 -8.93 3.32 2.24
CA ALA A 442 -8.65 4.71 1.92
C ALA A 442 -7.21 5.15 2.30
N SER A 443 -6.23 4.22 2.35
CA SER A 443 -4.82 4.58 2.63
C SER A 443 -4.05 5.06 1.38
N GLU A 444 -4.36 4.51 0.21
CA GLU A 444 -3.73 4.85 -1.08
C GLU A 444 -4.84 5.15 -2.11
N PRO A 445 -4.83 6.30 -2.80
CA PRO A 445 -5.89 6.66 -3.75
C PRO A 445 -6.14 5.59 -4.83
N ARG A 446 -5.07 4.96 -5.34
CA ARG A 446 -5.15 3.89 -6.36
C ARG A 446 -5.92 2.65 -5.90
N ASN A 447 -5.95 2.39 -4.60
CA ASN A 447 -6.66 1.23 -4.04
C ASN A 447 -8.18 1.42 -3.97
N MET A 448 -8.68 2.62 -4.26
CA MET A 448 -10.11 2.91 -4.30
C MET A 448 -10.77 2.60 -5.66
N ALA A 449 -10.00 2.13 -6.67
CA ALA A 449 -10.45 1.99 -8.06
C ALA A 449 -11.68 1.11 -8.32
N TYR A 450 -12.04 0.20 -7.41
CA TYR A 450 -13.26 -0.63 -7.49
C TYR A 450 -14.47 -0.01 -6.75
N MET A 451 -14.28 1.12 -6.07
CA MET A 451 -15.26 1.77 -5.19
C MET A 451 -16.13 2.82 -5.89
N ASN A 452 -16.42 2.67 -7.19
CA ASN A 452 -17.12 3.68 -7.99
C ASN A 452 -18.42 4.20 -7.36
N ARG A 453 -19.15 3.36 -6.59
CA ARG A 453 -20.41 3.75 -5.93
C ARG A 453 -20.25 4.69 -4.73
N LEU A 454 -19.02 5.10 -4.41
CA LEU A 454 -18.78 6.24 -3.53
C LEU A 454 -19.17 7.59 -4.18
N GLY A 455 -19.20 7.71 -5.52
CA GLY A 455 -19.62 8.95 -6.18
C GLY A 455 -18.65 10.14 -6.00
N ILE A 456 -17.36 9.84 -5.78
CA ILE A 456 -16.26 10.81 -5.73
C ILE A 456 -15.84 11.23 -7.15
N TRP A 457 -15.90 10.28 -8.08
CA TRP A 457 -15.69 10.45 -9.52
C TRP A 457 -16.89 9.89 -10.30
N GLY A 458 -16.99 10.24 -11.59
CA GLY A 458 -18.10 9.88 -12.48
C GLY A 458 -19.02 11.06 -12.81
N GLU A 459 -20.19 10.75 -13.34
CA GLU A 459 -21.19 11.73 -13.76
C GLU A 459 -21.71 12.58 -12.58
N GLY A 460 -21.90 13.88 -12.81
CA GLY A 460 -22.27 14.87 -11.79
C GLY A 460 -21.14 15.29 -10.83
N THR A 461 -19.97 14.66 -10.90
CA THR A 461 -18.83 14.96 -10.00
C THR A 461 -17.79 15.90 -10.65
N PRO A 462 -16.87 16.51 -9.87
CA PRO A 462 -15.74 17.27 -10.42
C PRO A 462 -14.72 16.42 -11.20
N PHE A 463 -14.69 15.11 -10.98
CA PHE A 463 -13.71 14.18 -11.55
C PHE A 463 -14.41 13.19 -12.48
N LYS A 464 -14.50 13.49 -13.78
CA LYS A 464 -15.21 12.62 -14.75
C LYS A 464 -14.74 11.17 -14.70
N GLU A 465 -13.42 10.96 -14.70
CA GLU A 465 -12.79 9.65 -14.61
C GLU A 465 -11.94 9.49 -13.34
N PHE A 466 -11.80 8.25 -12.86
CA PHE A 466 -10.90 7.90 -11.76
C PHE A 466 -9.46 8.39 -12.01
N THR A 467 -9.00 8.37 -13.26
CA THR A 467 -7.69 8.91 -13.67
C THR A 467 -7.53 10.40 -13.38
N ASN A 468 -8.60 11.20 -13.47
CA ASN A 468 -8.55 12.62 -13.10
C ASN A 468 -8.39 12.80 -11.58
N PHE A 469 -9.15 12.02 -10.79
CA PHE A 469 -9.05 11.99 -9.33
C PHE A 469 -7.63 11.59 -8.87
N ILE A 470 -7.07 10.50 -9.42
CA ILE A 470 -5.71 10.06 -9.09
C ILE A 470 -4.66 11.12 -9.41
N GLN A 471 -4.72 11.75 -10.59
CA GLN A 471 -3.78 12.82 -10.93
C GLN A 471 -3.90 14.05 -10.02
N ALA A 472 -5.10 14.37 -9.54
CA ALA A 472 -5.33 15.47 -8.61
C ALA A 472 -4.74 15.20 -7.21
N VAL A 473 -4.95 14.00 -6.67
CA VAL A 473 -4.51 13.64 -5.32
C VAL A 473 -3.01 13.32 -5.27
N GLU A 474 -2.48 12.52 -6.20
CA GLU A 474 -1.07 12.08 -6.14
C GLU A 474 -0.07 13.23 -6.32
N ARG A 475 -0.40 14.25 -7.14
CA ARG A 475 0.44 15.47 -7.31
C ARG A 475 0.66 16.25 -6.01
N ARG A 476 -0.15 16.00 -4.98
CA ARG A 476 -0.12 16.70 -3.67
C ARG A 476 0.23 15.78 -2.49
N GLY A 477 0.63 14.54 -2.77
CA GLY A 477 1.16 13.62 -1.76
C GLY A 477 0.14 13.14 -0.73
N VAL A 478 0.65 12.51 0.34
CA VAL A 478 -0.16 11.75 1.32
C VAL A 478 -1.25 12.56 2.01
N GLY A 479 -0.98 13.84 2.31
CA GLY A 479 -1.95 14.70 3.00
C GLY A 479 -3.25 14.89 2.20
N ALA A 480 -3.19 14.92 0.87
CA ALA A 480 -4.38 15.09 0.05
C ALA A 480 -5.41 13.96 0.25
N MET A 481 -4.97 12.77 0.68
CA MET A 481 -5.84 11.65 1.03
C MET A 481 -6.63 11.89 2.33
N GLU A 482 -6.10 12.68 3.27
CA GLU A 482 -6.87 13.08 4.47
C GLU A 482 -8.04 14.01 4.11
N ILE A 483 -7.88 14.87 3.10
CA ILE A 483 -8.98 15.71 2.59
C ILE A 483 -10.08 14.86 1.97
N VAL A 484 -9.71 13.83 1.20
CA VAL A 484 -10.66 12.85 0.67
C VAL A 484 -11.40 12.17 1.81
N ALA A 485 -10.69 11.67 2.83
CA ALA A 485 -11.28 11.03 4.00
C ALA A 485 -12.23 11.97 4.78
N MET A 486 -11.86 13.25 4.96
CA MET A 486 -12.68 14.28 5.61
C MET A 486 -13.96 14.60 4.82
N ASP A 487 -13.86 14.84 3.52
CA ASP A 487 -15.02 15.10 2.65
C ASP A 487 -15.98 13.89 2.60
N MET A 488 -15.44 12.67 2.57
CA MET A 488 -16.23 11.45 2.67
C MET A 488 -16.94 11.29 4.03
N LYS A 489 -16.35 11.78 5.14
CA LYS A 489 -17.03 11.83 6.45
C LYS A 489 -18.13 12.88 6.47
N LEU A 490 -17.87 14.09 5.96
CA LEU A 490 -18.84 15.19 5.84
C LEU A 490 -20.09 14.80 5.02
N ARG A 491 -19.88 13.98 3.99
CA ARG A 491 -20.94 13.45 3.11
C ARG A 491 -21.67 12.23 3.68
N GLY A 492 -21.25 11.68 4.83
CA GLY A 492 -21.90 10.51 5.46
C GLY A 492 -21.68 9.18 4.74
N MET A 493 -20.70 9.12 3.84
CA MET A 493 -20.36 7.96 3.00
C MET A 493 -19.18 7.13 3.55
N TYR A 494 -18.55 7.62 4.61
CA TYR A 494 -17.37 7.01 5.24
C TYR A 494 -17.33 7.24 6.74
N ILE A 495 -16.79 6.25 7.47
CA ILE A 495 -16.35 6.40 8.86
C ILE A 495 -15.10 5.55 9.08
N ALA A 496 -14.14 6.06 9.86
CA ALA A 496 -12.91 5.33 10.18
C ALA A 496 -12.41 5.68 11.58
N ARG A 497 -12.63 4.75 12.51
CA ARG A 497 -12.24 4.84 13.91
C ARG A 497 -11.35 3.65 14.25
N GLN A 498 -10.54 3.73 15.29
CA GLN A 498 -9.60 2.69 15.70
C GLN A 498 -9.69 2.44 17.20
N LEU A 499 -9.29 1.24 17.64
CA LEU A 499 -9.15 0.97 19.07
C LEU A 499 -7.98 1.80 19.64
N SER A 500 -8.17 2.48 20.77
CA SER A 500 -7.09 3.27 21.36
C SER A 500 -5.91 2.41 21.80
N PHE A 501 -4.69 2.85 21.53
CA PHE A 501 -3.46 2.22 22.03
C PHE A 501 -3.13 2.61 23.49
N THR A 502 -4.06 3.23 24.23
CA THR A 502 -3.90 3.55 25.65
C THR A 502 -3.52 2.31 26.48
N GLY A 503 -2.35 2.35 27.12
CA GLY A 503 -1.82 1.25 27.94
C GLY A 503 -1.08 0.15 27.17
N VAL A 504 -1.02 0.24 25.83
CA VAL A 504 -0.11 -0.57 25.03
C VAL A 504 1.31 -0.02 25.19
N THR A 505 2.30 -0.91 25.36
CA THR A 505 3.72 -0.53 25.42
C THR A 505 4.46 -1.04 24.19
N PHE A 506 5.37 -0.23 23.65
CA PHE A 506 6.20 -0.59 22.49
C PHE A 506 7.68 -0.55 22.89
N LYS A 507 8.34 -1.70 22.81
CA LYS A 507 9.78 -1.88 22.98
C LYS A 507 10.40 -2.28 21.64
N ILE A 508 11.50 -1.65 21.29
CA ILE A 508 12.46 -2.23 20.33
C ILE A 508 13.57 -2.88 21.16
N GLU A 509 13.99 -4.08 20.76
CA GLU A 509 15.20 -4.75 21.23
C GLU A 509 16.16 -4.78 20.03
N GLU A 510 17.31 -4.13 20.18
CA GLU A 510 18.40 -4.22 19.21
C GLU A 510 19.27 -5.42 19.60
N VAL A 511 19.54 -6.31 18.65
CA VAL A 511 20.22 -7.59 18.86
C VAL A 511 21.62 -7.51 18.27
N PRO A 512 22.68 -7.43 19.09
CA PRO A 512 24.05 -7.47 18.60
C PRO A 512 24.38 -8.88 18.10
N LEU A 513 25.18 -8.97 17.04
CA LEU A 513 25.66 -10.22 16.48
C LEU A 513 26.85 -10.73 17.29
N THR A 514 26.99 -12.06 17.41
CA THR A 514 28.22 -12.63 17.95
C THR A 514 29.33 -12.59 16.90
N LEU A 515 30.59 -12.49 17.35
CA LEU A 515 31.74 -12.45 16.44
C LEU A 515 31.78 -13.66 15.49
N ASP A 516 31.33 -14.83 15.93
CA ASP A 516 31.25 -16.03 15.10
C ASP A 516 30.10 -15.99 14.09
N TYR A 517 28.97 -15.35 14.44
CA TYR A 517 27.91 -15.07 13.48
C TYR A 517 28.36 -14.08 12.40
N ILE A 518 29.14 -13.05 12.77
CA ILE A 518 29.73 -12.11 11.81
C ILE A 518 30.71 -12.82 10.88
N LYS A 519 31.57 -13.73 11.39
CA LYS A 519 32.46 -14.56 10.55
C LYS A 519 31.67 -15.42 9.56
N MET A 520 30.58 -16.06 10.00
CA MET A 520 29.69 -16.85 9.14
C MET A 520 29.00 -15.99 8.08
N TYR A 521 28.53 -14.80 8.46
CA TYR A 521 27.89 -13.84 7.55
C TYR A 521 28.87 -13.37 6.46
N ASN A 522 30.08 -12.96 6.83
CA ASN A 522 31.10 -12.51 5.87
C ASN A 522 31.58 -13.68 4.98
N LYS A 523 31.78 -14.90 5.51
CA LYS A 523 32.01 -16.11 4.69
C LYS A 523 30.90 -16.29 3.64
N SER A 524 29.64 -16.12 4.05
CA SER A 524 28.48 -16.22 3.15
C SER A 524 28.48 -15.13 2.08
N VAL A 525 28.82 -13.89 2.44
CA VAL A 525 29.02 -12.77 1.50
C VAL A 525 30.08 -13.12 0.45
N HIS A 526 31.26 -13.59 0.85
CA HIS A 526 32.30 -13.99 -0.09
C HIS A 526 31.84 -15.11 -1.04
N LEU A 527 31.07 -16.10 -0.54
CA LEU A 527 30.50 -17.15 -1.38
C LEU A 527 29.48 -16.60 -2.39
N TRP A 528 28.62 -15.66 -1.99
CA TRP A 528 27.65 -15.03 -2.91
C TRP A 528 28.30 -14.14 -3.98
N VAL A 529 29.36 -13.40 -3.62
CA VAL A 529 30.16 -12.62 -4.61
C VAL A 529 30.84 -13.56 -5.61
N ARG A 530 31.53 -14.61 -5.12
CA ARG A 530 32.17 -15.64 -5.97
C ARG A 530 31.15 -16.40 -6.80
N ALA A 531 29.95 -16.68 -6.28
CA ALA A 531 28.87 -17.27 -7.04
C ALA A 531 28.46 -16.35 -8.20
N ARG A 532 28.25 -15.04 -7.96
CA ARG A 532 27.93 -14.08 -9.04
C ARG A 532 29.00 -14.07 -10.14
N GLU A 533 30.29 -14.02 -9.78
CA GLU A 533 31.39 -14.09 -10.74
C GLU A 533 31.31 -15.37 -11.59
N LYS A 534 31.05 -16.52 -10.96
CA LYS A 534 30.99 -17.82 -11.63
C LYS A 534 29.74 -18.00 -12.49
N PHE A 535 28.59 -17.47 -12.06
CA PHE A 535 27.38 -17.36 -12.88
C PHE A 535 27.63 -16.51 -14.13
N GLN A 536 28.31 -15.36 -14.00
CA GLN A 536 28.65 -14.50 -15.16
C GLN A 536 29.68 -15.15 -16.09
N GLN A 537 30.72 -15.79 -15.54
CA GLN A 537 31.74 -16.49 -16.33
C GLN A 537 31.13 -17.66 -17.12
N ALA A 538 30.30 -18.49 -16.49
CA ALA A 538 29.62 -19.59 -17.15
C ALA A 538 28.56 -19.09 -18.17
N ALA A 539 27.83 -18.00 -17.88
CA ALA A 539 26.91 -17.37 -18.84
C ALA A 539 27.60 -16.77 -20.07
N ASN A 540 28.91 -16.45 -19.97
CA ASN A 540 29.73 -16.00 -21.10
C ASN A 540 30.34 -17.18 -21.86
N LEU A 541 30.79 -18.25 -21.17
CA LEU A 541 31.31 -19.47 -21.80
C LEU A 541 30.24 -20.22 -22.61
N MET A 542 28.99 -20.25 -22.12
CA MET A 542 27.85 -20.88 -22.78
C MET A 542 27.13 -19.96 -23.79
N ASP A 543 27.71 -18.79 -24.10
CA ASP A 543 27.07 -17.60 -24.70
C ASP A 543 25.55 -17.51 -24.51
N ALA A 544 25.11 -17.49 -23.26
CA ALA A 544 23.70 -17.63 -22.93
C ALA A 544 22.86 -16.48 -23.52
N GLU A 545 21.72 -16.77 -24.17
CA GLU A 545 20.83 -15.74 -24.73
C GLU A 545 20.53 -14.60 -23.74
N GLN A 546 20.31 -13.39 -24.23
CA GLN A 546 19.91 -12.24 -23.40
C GLN A 546 18.60 -12.49 -22.61
N ARG A 547 17.70 -13.34 -23.12
CA ARG A 547 16.50 -13.81 -22.41
C ARG A 547 16.84 -14.75 -21.25
N MET A 548 17.77 -15.68 -21.47
CA MET A 548 18.29 -16.59 -20.43
C MET A 548 19.03 -15.79 -19.34
N LYS A 549 19.99 -14.93 -19.74
CA LYS A 549 20.74 -14.03 -18.85
C LYS A 549 19.78 -13.19 -17.97
N LYS A 550 18.69 -12.65 -18.52
CA LYS A 550 17.67 -11.91 -17.73
C LYS A 550 16.93 -12.79 -16.71
N SER A 551 16.52 -14.00 -17.09
CA SER A 551 15.82 -14.93 -16.20
C SER A 551 16.72 -15.39 -15.04
N MET A 552 17.95 -15.78 -15.38
CA MET A 552 19.00 -16.20 -14.47
C MET A 552 19.27 -15.15 -13.38
N TRP A 553 19.48 -13.87 -13.76
CA TRP A 553 19.72 -12.81 -12.78
C TRP A 553 18.49 -12.50 -11.91
N GLY A 554 17.27 -12.65 -12.43
CA GLY A 554 16.05 -12.53 -11.62
C GLY A 554 16.02 -13.57 -10.49
N GLN A 555 16.27 -14.84 -10.81
CA GLN A 555 16.33 -15.92 -9.83
C GLN A 555 17.50 -15.77 -8.86
N PHE A 556 18.69 -15.38 -9.34
CA PHE A 556 19.87 -15.13 -8.51
C PHE A 556 19.59 -14.09 -7.42
N TRP A 557 19.05 -12.93 -7.78
CA TRP A 557 18.78 -11.87 -6.81
C TRP A 557 17.57 -12.18 -5.89
N SER A 558 16.58 -12.93 -6.38
CA SER A 558 15.47 -13.48 -5.57
C SER A 558 15.95 -14.50 -4.52
N ALA A 559 16.92 -15.34 -4.87
CA ALA A 559 17.54 -16.29 -3.94
C ALA A 559 18.45 -15.56 -2.93
N HIS A 560 19.30 -14.64 -3.40
CA HIS A 560 20.17 -13.79 -2.56
C HIS A 560 19.36 -13.06 -1.47
N GLN A 561 18.27 -12.38 -1.84
CA GLN A 561 17.41 -11.68 -0.89
C GLN A 561 16.80 -12.63 0.16
N ARG A 562 16.39 -13.85 -0.23
CA ARG A 562 15.85 -14.86 0.70
C ARG A 562 16.92 -15.40 1.65
N PHE A 563 18.11 -15.70 1.13
CA PHE A 563 19.24 -16.23 1.89
C PHE A 563 19.64 -15.29 3.05
N PHE A 564 20.00 -14.04 2.74
CA PHE A 564 20.44 -13.11 3.79
C PHE A 564 19.31 -12.69 4.73
N LYS A 565 18.05 -12.69 4.26
CA LYS A 565 16.87 -12.51 5.12
C LYS A 565 16.76 -13.63 6.16
N TYR A 566 16.98 -14.89 5.79
CA TYR A 566 16.98 -16.00 6.76
C TYR A 566 18.09 -15.85 7.79
N LEU A 567 19.30 -15.40 7.41
CA LEU A 567 20.36 -15.07 8.37
C LEU A 567 19.95 -13.93 9.33
N CYS A 568 19.31 -12.87 8.83
CA CYS A 568 18.82 -11.78 9.69
C CYS A 568 17.82 -12.30 10.74
N ILE A 569 16.88 -13.17 10.35
CA ILE A 569 15.87 -13.73 11.27
C ILE A 569 16.55 -14.69 12.27
N ALA A 570 17.37 -15.63 11.80
CA ALA A 570 18.05 -16.63 12.62
C ALA A 570 18.94 -15.99 13.71
N SER A 571 19.66 -14.91 13.39
CA SER A 571 20.51 -14.18 14.34
C SER A 571 19.80 -13.74 15.63
N LYS A 572 18.46 -13.63 15.59
CA LYS A 572 17.62 -13.13 16.69
C LYS A 572 16.90 -14.23 17.48
N VAL A 573 16.88 -15.48 17.01
CA VAL A 573 16.14 -16.60 17.62
C VAL A 573 16.50 -16.76 19.08
N ARG A 574 17.81 -16.89 19.38
CA ARG A 574 18.34 -17.02 20.75
C ARG A 574 17.86 -15.92 21.70
N ARG A 575 17.72 -14.66 21.22
CA ARG A 575 17.22 -13.56 22.06
C ARG A 575 15.70 -13.59 22.24
N VAL A 576 14.94 -14.03 21.22
CA VAL A 576 13.49 -14.28 21.37
C VAL A 576 13.22 -15.40 22.37
N VAL A 577 13.95 -16.52 22.30
CA VAL A 577 13.81 -17.65 23.23
C VAL A 577 14.03 -17.21 24.68
N GLN A 578 15.09 -16.43 24.94
CA GLN A 578 15.35 -15.84 26.26
C GLN A 578 14.17 -14.96 26.73
N LEU A 579 13.78 -13.96 25.93
CA LEU A 579 12.68 -13.06 26.26
C LEU A 579 11.36 -13.80 26.47
N ALA A 580 11.07 -14.84 25.67
CA ALA A 580 9.86 -15.63 25.79
C ALA A 580 9.85 -16.44 27.11
N ARG A 581 10.96 -17.11 27.45
CA ARG A 581 11.15 -17.82 28.72
C ARG A 581 11.06 -16.85 29.92
N GLU A 582 11.68 -15.67 29.82
CA GLU A 582 11.59 -14.58 30.82
C GLU A 582 10.13 -14.14 31.05
N GLU A 583 9.37 -13.87 29.98
CA GLU A 583 8.02 -13.29 30.12
C GLU A 583 6.93 -14.32 30.50
N VAL A 584 7.08 -15.59 30.10
CA VAL A 584 6.25 -16.69 30.63
C VAL A 584 6.51 -16.88 32.12
N LYS A 585 7.77 -16.78 32.58
CA LYS A 585 8.12 -16.82 34.02
C LYS A 585 7.54 -15.62 34.79
N ASN A 586 7.38 -14.47 34.15
CA ASN A 586 6.66 -13.30 34.69
C ASN A 586 5.11 -13.46 34.69
N GLY A 587 4.58 -14.63 34.33
CA GLY A 587 3.14 -14.91 34.33
C GLY A 587 2.36 -14.31 33.15
N LYS A 588 3.07 -13.82 32.11
CA LYS A 588 2.47 -13.34 30.86
C LYS A 588 2.28 -14.51 29.87
N CYS A 589 1.63 -14.27 28.75
CA CYS A 589 1.61 -15.19 27.61
C CYS A 589 2.26 -14.54 26.39
N VAL A 590 3.00 -15.32 25.61
CA VAL A 590 3.84 -14.80 24.52
C VAL A 590 3.24 -15.18 23.17
N VAL A 591 3.26 -14.24 22.22
CA VAL A 591 2.88 -14.46 20.81
C VAL A 591 4.05 -14.03 19.94
N ILE A 592 4.67 -14.96 19.22
CA ILE A 592 5.81 -14.70 18.35
C ILE A 592 5.33 -14.62 16.89
N GLY A 593 5.69 -13.54 16.21
CA GLY A 593 5.32 -13.27 14.83
C GLY A 593 6.48 -13.50 13.86
N LEU A 594 6.23 -14.36 12.88
CA LEU A 594 7.05 -14.66 11.70
C LEU A 594 6.23 -14.41 10.42
N GLN A 595 6.85 -14.43 9.24
CA GLN A 595 6.13 -14.54 7.96
C GLN A 595 6.46 -15.85 7.25
N SER A 596 7.74 -16.19 7.13
CA SER A 596 8.24 -17.41 6.45
C SER A 596 8.23 -18.63 7.38
N THR A 597 7.93 -19.82 6.84
CA THR A 597 7.85 -21.10 7.59
C THR A 597 8.92 -22.14 7.21
N GLY A 598 9.65 -21.95 6.12
CA GLY A 598 10.71 -22.85 5.65
C GLY A 598 10.26 -24.14 4.95
N GLU A 599 9.07 -24.67 5.26
CA GLU A 599 8.57 -26.02 4.89
C GLU A 599 8.95 -26.51 3.48
N ALA A 600 8.75 -25.70 2.42
CA ALA A 600 9.03 -26.13 1.05
C ALA A 600 10.50 -26.53 0.81
N ARG A 601 11.45 -26.06 1.62
CA ARG A 601 12.86 -26.49 1.60
C ARG A 601 13.13 -27.67 2.54
N THR A 602 12.34 -27.83 3.61
CA THR A 602 12.35 -29.04 4.45
C THR A 602 11.88 -30.26 3.64
N LEU A 603 10.83 -30.10 2.84
CA LEU A 603 10.32 -31.14 1.95
C LEU A 603 11.31 -31.50 0.83
N GLU A 604 11.91 -30.51 0.15
CA GLU A 604 12.94 -30.74 -0.87
C GLU A 604 14.14 -31.52 -0.30
N ALA A 605 14.60 -31.19 0.92
CA ALA A 605 15.66 -31.93 1.60
C ALA A 605 15.24 -33.33 2.09
N LEU A 606 13.97 -33.53 2.47
CA LEU A 606 13.42 -34.85 2.85
C LEU A 606 13.30 -35.78 1.63
N GLU A 607 12.94 -35.24 0.47
CA GLU A 607 12.92 -35.95 -0.82
C GLU A 607 14.34 -36.33 -1.26
N GLU A 608 15.29 -35.40 -1.18
CA GLU A 608 16.73 -35.66 -1.44
C GLU A 608 17.33 -36.68 -0.45
N GLY A 609 16.91 -36.65 0.82
CA GLY A 609 17.31 -37.59 1.86
C GLY A 609 16.64 -38.97 1.78
N GLY A 610 15.75 -39.21 0.81
CA GLY A 610 15.07 -40.50 0.64
C GLY A 610 13.98 -40.80 1.67
N GLY A 611 13.50 -39.79 2.41
CA GLY A 611 12.46 -39.91 3.43
C GLY A 611 12.95 -39.87 4.89
N GLU A 612 14.26 -39.77 5.12
CA GLU A 612 14.87 -39.65 6.45
C GLU A 612 15.69 -38.35 6.57
N LEU A 613 15.84 -37.81 7.79
CA LEU A 613 16.62 -36.61 8.09
C LEU A 613 17.54 -36.86 9.29
N ASN A 614 18.83 -36.52 9.16
CA ASN A 614 19.83 -36.70 10.21
C ASN A 614 20.03 -35.46 11.10
N ASP A 615 19.59 -34.29 10.65
CA ASP A 615 19.75 -32.99 11.32
C ASP A 615 18.68 -31.99 10.84
N PHE A 616 18.52 -30.85 11.52
CA PHE A 616 17.61 -29.79 11.13
C PHE A 616 18.03 -29.11 9.81
N VAL A 617 17.11 -29.06 8.85
CA VAL A 617 17.35 -28.55 7.50
C VAL A 617 17.66 -27.04 7.51
N SER A 618 18.87 -26.64 7.10
CA SER A 618 19.21 -25.23 6.86
C SER A 618 18.47 -24.69 5.63
N THR A 619 17.46 -23.85 5.86
CA THR A 619 16.72 -23.16 4.79
C THR A 619 17.60 -22.22 3.97
N ALA A 620 18.70 -21.71 4.54
CA ALA A 620 19.69 -20.92 3.83
C ALA A 620 20.50 -21.78 2.84
N LYS A 621 20.98 -22.97 3.26
CA LYS A 621 21.65 -23.94 2.37
C LYS A 621 20.78 -24.25 1.15
N GLY A 622 19.55 -24.71 1.38
CA GLY A 622 18.62 -25.10 0.32
C GLY A 622 18.26 -23.97 -0.66
N VAL A 623 18.30 -22.70 -0.24
CA VAL A 623 18.08 -21.56 -1.17
C VAL A 623 19.24 -21.40 -2.16
N LEU A 624 20.50 -21.56 -1.74
CA LEU A 624 21.66 -21.43 -2.62
C LEU A 624 21.94 -22.71 -3.41
N GLN A 625 21.74 -23.90 -2.82
CA GLN A 625 21.83 -25.19 -3.49
C GLN A 625 20.85 -25.27 -4.68
N SER A 626 19.56 -25.10 -4.41
CA SER A 626 18.47 -25.15 -5.40
C SER A 626 18.62 -24.07 -6.50
N LEU A 627 19.28 -22.92 -6.20
CA LEU A 627 19.69 -21.92 -7.21
C LEU A 627 20.81 -22.45 -8.12
N VAL A 628 21.90 -22.97 -7.56
CA VAL A 628 23.06 -23.47 -8.33
C VAL A 628 22.66 -24.69 -9.17
N GLU A 629 21.84 -25.59 -8.63
CA GLU A 629 21.40 -26.79 -9.35
C GLU A 629 20.49 -26.46 -10.54
N LYS A 630 19.47 -25.61 -10.31
CA LYS A 630 18.35 -25.40 -11.25
C LYS A 630 18.53 -24.20 -12.18
N HIS A 631 19.45 -23.27 -11.85
CA HIS A 631 19.65 -22.03 -12.60
C HIS A 631 21.10 -21.67 -12.95
N PHE A 632 22.12 -22.41 -12.50
CA PHE A 632 23.49 -22.18 -12.98
C PHE A 632 23.62 -22.54 -14.47
N PRO A 633 24.22 -21.69 -15.32
CA PRO A 633 24.34 -21.92 -16.76
C PRO A 633 25.47 -22.94 -17.05
N ALA A 634 25.19 -24.21 -16.77
CA ALA A 634 25.95 -25.36 -17.23
C ALA A 634 24.95 -26.45 -17.65
N PRO A 635 24.91 -26.88 -18.92
CA PRO A 635 24.00 -27.93 -19.36
C PRO A 635 24.36 -29.24 -18.65
N ASP A 636 23.33 -30.02 -18.32
CA ASP A 636 23.51 -31.30 -17.64
C ASP A 636 24.17 -32.33 -18.58
N ARG A 637 24.98 -33.25 -18.07
CA ARG A 637 25.80 -34.14 -18.91
C ARG A 637 24.92 -35.03 -19.80
N GLN A 638 23.77 -35.49 -19.30
CA GLN A 638 22.76 -36.22 -20.09
C GLN A 638 22.09 -35.33 -21.15
N LYS A 639 21.76 -34.07 -20.81
CA LYS A 639 21.18 -33.11 -21.76
C LYS A 639 22.17 -32.68 -22.84
N LEU A 640 23.47 -32.67 -22.53
CA LEU A 640 24.54 -32.43 -23.49
C LEU A 640 24.69 -33.63 -24.43
N PHE A 641 24.68 -34.87 -23.92
CA PHE A 641 24.70 -36.07 -24.76
C PHE A 641 23.48 -36.15 -25.69
N SER A 642 22.29 -35.72 -25.23
CA SER A 642 21.09 -35.58 -26.09
C SER A 642 21.08 -34.32 -26.99
N LEU A 643 22.02 -33.39 -26.84
CA LEU A 643 22.23 -32.27 -27.77
C LEU A 643 23.35 -32.54 -28.78
N LEU A 644 24.16 -33.58 -28.54
CA LEU A 644 25.33 -33.96 -29.35
C LEU A 644 25.16 -35.33 -30.03
N GLY A 645 24.03 -36.02 -29.83
CA GLY A 645 23.73 -37.31 -30.47
C GLY A 645 24.60 -38.50 -30.04
N ILE A 646 25.32 -38.42 -28.92
CA ILE A 646 26.26 -39.47 -28.49
C ILE A 646 25.66 -40.31 -27.35
N ASP A 647 25.17 -41.48 -27.69
CA ASP A 647 24.57 -42.44 -26.76
C ASP A 647 25.62 -43.31 -26.05
N LEU A 648 25.51 -43.48 -24.73
CA LEU A 648 26.46 -44.24 -23.89
C LEU A 648 25.73 -45.23 -22.97
N SER A 649 25.56 -46.46 -23.46
CA SER A 649 24.93 -47.55 -22.70
C SER A 649 25.90 -48.25 -21.74
N PRO A 650 25.52 -48.51 -20.46
CA PRO A 650 26.39 -49.22 -19.51
C PRO A 650 26.37 -50.75 -19.70
N GLU A 651 27.54 -51.39 -19.79
CA GLU A 651 27.64 -52.85 -19.88
C GLU A 651 27.03 -53.58 -18.67
N THR A 652 25.98 -54.37 -18.91
CA THR A 652 25.33 -55.18 -17.87
C THR A 652 25.92 -56.59 -17.79
N LYS A 653 26.28 -57.05 -16.57
CA LYS A 653 26.84 -58.39 -16.32
C LYS A 653 25.84 -59.50 -16.71
N LYS A 654 26.23 -60.35 -17.66
CA LYS A 654 25.45 -61.54 -18.06
C LYS A 654 25.44 -62.62 -16.96
N GLN A 655 24.25 -63.02 -16.50
CA GLN A 655 24.06 -64.36 -15.94
C GLN A 655 23.91 -65.41 -17.05
N VAL A 656 24.24 -66.66 -16.74
CA VAL A 656 24.37 -67.75 -17.72
C VAL A 656 23.19 -68.71 -17.64
N LYS A 657 22.61 -69.06 -18.80
CA LYS A 657 22.11 -70.42 -19.09
C LYS A 657 22.04 -70.70 -20.60
N LYS A 658 22.54 -71.87 -20.99
CA LYS A 658 22.33 -72.51 -22.31
C LYS A 658 21.02 -73.36 -22.21
N ALA A 659 20.38 -73.85 -23.28
CA ALA A 659 20.84 -74.04 -24.65
C ALA A 659 19.70 -74.07 -25.70
N ARG A 660 20.09 -73.90 -26.97
CA ARG A 660 19.69 -74.58 -28.24
C ARG A 660 18.46 -75.53 -28.28
N LYS A 661 17.78 -75.76 -29.42
CA LYS A 661 17.67 -75.09 -30.76
C LYS A 661 16.78 -75.95 -31.70
N SER A 662 15.69 -75.41 -32.25
CA SER A 662 15.04 -75.90 -33.50
C SER A 662 14.00 -74.87 -34.01
N GLY A 663 13.61 -74.94 -35.29
CA GLY A 663 12.77 -73.93 -35.97
C GLY A 663 11.25 -74.18 -35.93
N GLY A 664 10.42 -73.37 -36.60
CA GLY A 664 10.75 -72.14 -37.36
C GLY A 664 9.63 -71.65 -38.30
N LEU A 665 9.86 -70.49 -38.94
CA LEU A 665 9.16 -69.90 -40.11
C LEU A 665 7.67 -69.48 -39.97
N SER A 666 7.44 -68.21 -39.63
CA SER A 666 6.59 -67.23 -40.36
C SER A 666 6.57 -65.90 -39.58
N GLY A 667 6.51 -64.70 -40.17
CA GLY A 667 6.59 -64.30 -41.58
C GLY A 667 7.30 -62.93 -41.71
N THR A 668 7.55 -62.48 -42.95
CA THR A 668 8.54 -61.42 -43.24
C THR A 668 8.08 -59.98 -42.93
N SER A 669 9.07 -59.16 -42.52
CA SER A 669 9.43 -57.81 -43.04
C SER A 669 8.46 -56.63 -42.87
N SER A 670 8.91 -55.41 -42.51
CA SER A 670 10.29 -54.96 -42.19
C SER A 670 10.30 -53.64 -41.42
N ASP A 671 11.19 -53.55 -40.43
CA ASP A 671 12.12 -52.44 -40.09
C ASP A 671 11.63 -51.01 -40.43
N GLU A 672 11.32 -50.08 -39.51
CA GLU A 672 11.80 -49.75 -38.15
C GLU A 672 13.26 -49.23 -38.04
N SER A 673 13.42 -48.07 -37.38
CA SER A 673 14.67 -47.39 -36.96
C SER A 673 15.62 -46.88 -38.09
N ASN A 674 16.48 -45.85 -37.90
CA ASN A 674 16.78 -45.08 -36.68
C ASN A 674 17.35 -43.65 -36.96
N SER A 675 17.34 -42.81 -35.92
CA SER A 675 18.32 -41.76 -35.48
C SER A 675 19.48 -41.29 -36.40
N ASP A 676 19.97 -40.04 -36.36
CA ASP A 676 19.56 -38.80 -35.64
C ASP A 676 20.33 -37.56 -36.17
N ASP A 677 20.07 -36.39 -35.55
CA ASP A 677 20.87 -35.15 -35.37
C ASP A 677 22.38 -35.13 -35.74
N SER A 678 23.03 -33.98 -36.00
CA SER A 678 22.64 -32.55 -35.91
C SER A 678 23.62 -31.67 -36.71
N ASP A 679 23.24 -30.45 -37.14
CA ASP A 679 24.23 -29.35 -37.28
C ASP A 679 23.63 -27.92 -37.37
N LYS A 680 24.31 -26.97 -36.69
CA LYS A 680 24.55 -25.52 -36.92
C LYS A 680 23.43 -24.62 -37.50
N ASP A 681 23.05 -23.47 -36.93
CA ASP A 681 23.81 -22.23 -36.60
C ASP A 681 24.22 -21.39 -37.83
N VAL A 682 23.67 -20.15 -37.99
CA VAL A 682 24.35 -18.82 -37.81
C VAL A 682 25.25 -18.45 -39.01
N GLU A 683 25.06 -17.36 -39.78
CA GLU A 683 24.76 -15.93 -39.47
C GLU A 683 23.51 -15.39 -40.24
N SER A 684 22.86 -14.24 -39.93
CA SER A 684 23.28 -12.82 -40.05
C SER A 684 23.90 -12.46 -41.43
N ASP A 685 23.65 -11.34 -42.09
CA ASP A 685 22.86 -10.10 -41.83
C ASP A 685 22.36 -9.60 -43.24
N ASP A 686 21.87 -8.41 -43.55
CA ASP A 686 21.71 -7.08 -42.92
C ASP A 686 20.38 -6.49 -43.48
N SER A 687 19.63 -5.60 -42.84
CA SER A 687 19.82 -4.14 -42.72
C SER A 687 20.21 -3.45 -44.05
N PHE A 688 19.80 -2.23 -44.40
CA PHE A 688 19.16 -1.10 -43.73
C PHE A 688 18.04 -0.55 -44.68
N ASN A 689 17.24 0.51 -44.44
CA ASN A 689 17.57 1.81 -43.85
C ASN A 689 16.32 2.66 -43.57
N SER A 690 16.44 3.61 -42.64
CA SER A 690 15.92 4.96 -42.87
C SER A 690 16.96 5.68 -43.74
N VAL A 691 16.67 6.59 -44.66
CA VAL A 691 15.73 7.71 -44.61
C VAL A 691 15.48 8.21 -46.05
N SER A 692 14.67 9.26 -46.17
CA SER A 692 14.62 10.22 -47.29
C SER A 692 13.43 10.10 -48.25
N SER A 693 12.97 11.29 -48.61
CA SER A 693 12.21 11.66 -49.79
C SER A 693 12.99 11.44 -51.09
N GLY A 694 12.24 11.22 -52.18
CA GLY A 694 12.68 11.08 -53.57
C GLY A 694 13.03 9.64 -53.97
N GLU A 695 12.68 9.14 -55.17
CA GLU A 695 11.71 9.56 -56.20
C GLU A 695 11.65 8.43 -57.27
N GLU A 696 10.53 8.29 -57.99
CA GLU A 696 10.36 7.68 -59.35
C GLU A 696 10.72 6.19 -59.68
N ASP A 697 9.67 5.47 -60.14
CA ASP A 697 9.50 4.65 -61.37
C ASP A 697 10.13 3.24 -61.65
N GLU A 698 9.20 2.29 -61.85
CA GLU A 698 8.99 1.18 -62.85
C GLU A 698 10.08 0.15 -63.35
N ASP A 699 9.56 -1.07 -63.57
CA ASP A 699 9.87 -2.15 -64.56
C ASP A 699 11.10 -3.12 -64.55
N ASP A 700 10.79 -4.35 -64.09
CA ASP A 700 10.84 -5.65 -64.82
C ASP A 700 12.10 -6.56 -64.98
N PHE A 701 11.80 -7.87 -64.97
CA PHE A 701 12.46 -9.07 -65.52
C PHE A 701 13.70 -9.77 -64.88
N ASN A 702 13.76 -11.09 -65.14
CA ASN A 702 14.63 -12.17 -64.62
C ASN A 702 15.74 -12.55 -65.68
N PRO A 703 16.69 -13.53 -65.55
CA PRO A 703 17.02 -14.51 -64.47
C PRO A 703 18.53 -14.89 -64.23
N PHE A 704 18.79 -15.87 -63.33
CA PHE A 704 19.96 -16.81 -63.22
C PHE A 704 21.45 -16.31 -63.17
N LYS A 705 22.16 -16.47 -62.00
CA LYS A 705 23.39 -17.31 -61.83
C LYS A 705 24.17 -17.23 -60.48
N ASP A 706 24.61 -18.42 -60.01
CA ASP A 706 25.78 -18.90 -59.21
C ASP A 706 26.64 -18.11 -58.16
N ASP A 707 27.13 -18.92 -57.19
CA ASP A 707 28.44 -18.92 -56.48
C ASP A 707 28.77 -18.12 -55.17
N SER A 708 28.40 -18.72 -54.02
CA SER A 708 29.33 -19.35 -53.03
C SER A 708 29.69 -18.74 -51.63
N LYS A 709 29.51 -19.60 -50.59
CA LYS A 709 30.17 -19.75 -49.25
C LYS A 709 29.64 -19.04 -47.97
N GLU A 710 29.68 -19.81 -46.87
CA GLU A 710 29.25 -19.50 -45.48
C GLU A 710 30.32 -19.95 -44.44
N SER A 711 30.16 -19.57 -43.16
CA SER A 711 30.83 -20.22 -42.01
C SER A 711 30.10 -19.93 -40.68
N SER A 712 29.95 -20.94 -39.81
CA SER A 712 29.14 -20.87 -38.58
C SER A 712 29.88 -21.26 -37.28
N CYS A 713 29.31 -20.90 -36.12
CA CYS A 713 29.92 -21.03 -34.80
C CYS A 713 29.42 -22.26 -34.00
N VAL A 714 30.25 -22.81 -33.12
CA VAL A 714 29.90 -23.91 -32.19
C VAL A 714 30.55 -23.68 -30.82
N THR A 715 29.79 -23.84 -29.73
CA THR A 715 30.35 -23.78 -28.35
C THR A 715 31.24 -24.99 -28.07
N SER A 716 32.45 -24.79 -27.53
CA SER A 716 33.41 -25.87 -27.34
C SER A 716 33.03 -26.81 -26.19
N GLN A 717 33.33 -28.10 -26.34
CA GLN A 717 33.16 -29.11 -25.29
C GLN A 717 33.90 -28.72 -23.99
N ASP A 718 35.08 -28.10 -24.13
CA ASP A 718 35.88 -27.61 -23.01
C ASP A 718 35.14 -26.53 -22.20
N ALA A 719 34.44 -25.60 -22.87
CA ALA A 719 33.65 -24.55 -22.21
C ALA A 719 32.51 -25.13 -21.37
N VAL A 720 31.92 -26.25 -21.81
CA VAL A 720 30.88 -26.98 -21.07
C VAL A 720 31.47 -27.71 -19.85
N GLU A 721 32.60 -28.40 -19.99
CA GLU A 721 33.25 -29.05 -18.86
C GLU A 721 33.76 -28.01 -17.83
N ASP A 722 34.23 -26.85 -18.28
CA ASP A 722 34.55 -25.69 -17.44
C ASP A 722 33.33 -25.18 -16.67
N ALA A 723 32.18 -25.01 -17.34
CA ALA A 723 30.93 -24.62 -16.68
C ALA A 723 30.48 -25.66 -15.64
N GLN A 724 30.53 -26.96 -15.96
CA GLN A 724 30.20 -28.04 -15.02
C GLN A 724 31.20 -28.12 -13.84
N ARG A 725 32.49 -27.84 -14.07
CA ARG A 725 33.52 -27.77 -13.02
C ARG A 725 33.28 -26.58 -12.09
N MET A 726 32.87 -25.44 -12.62
CA MET A 726 32.48 -24.27 -11.81
C MET A 726 31.21 -24.54 -10.98
N LYS A 727 30.20 -25.21 -11.56
CA LYS A 727 28.99 -25.63 -10.83
C LYS A 727 29.33 -26.52 -9.62
N ARG A 728 30.14 -27.56 -9.83
CA ARG A 728 30.59 -28.46 -8.74
C ARG A 728 31.38 -27.74 -7.67
N ASN A 729 32.32 -26.87 -8.06
CA ASN A 729 33.16 -26.16 -7.10
C ASN A 729 32.39 -25.16 -6.22
N LEU A 730 31.26 -24.62 -6.69
CA LEU A 730 30.35 -23.83 -5.84
C LEU A 730 29.58 -24.70 -4.84
N LEU A 731 29.12 -25.89 -5.24
CA LEU A 731 28.43 -26.82 -4.34
C LEU A 731 29.39 -27.36 -3.25
N GLU A 732 30.64 -27.69 -3.60
CA GLU A 732 31.70 -28.05 -2.66
C GLU A 732 31.93 -26.96 -1.59
N GLN A 733 31.92 -25.68 -1.98
CA GLN A 733 32.06 -24.55 -1.06
C GLN A 733 30.79 -24.25 -0.26
N LEU A 734 29.61 -24.54 -0.81
CA LEU A 734 28.35 -24.47 -0.07
C LEU A 734 28.33 -25.52 1.06
N GLU A 735 28.82 -26.74 0.81
CA GLU A 735 28.86 -27.78 1.83
C GLU A 735 29.83 -27.42 2.98
N GLN A 736 31.01 -26.87 2.65
CA GLN A 736 31.96 -26.33 3.65
C GLN A 736 31.41 -25.14 4.46
N LEU A 737 30.43 -24.42 3.91
CA LEU A 737 29.73 -23.36 4.62
C LEU A 737 28.55 -23.90 5.44
N ALA A 738 27.89 -24.96 4.97
CA ALA A 738 26.65 -25.51 5.51
C ALA A 738 26.76 -25.92 6.99
N GLU A 739 27.89 -26.50 7.41
CA GLU A 739 28.22 -26.82 8.80
C GLU A 739 28.10 -25.62 9.77
N ASN A 740 28.14 -24.39 9.24
CA ASN A 740 28.08 -23.14 10.00
C ASN A 740 26.77 -22.36 9.75
N LEU A 741 25.92 -22.79 8.82
CA LEU A 741 24.67 -22.09 8.51
C LEU A 741 23.57 -22.45 9.52
N PRO A 742 22.70 -21.50 9.92
CA PRO A 742 21.62 -21.78 10.86
C PRO A 742 20.56 -22.74 10.28
N PRO A 743 19.88 -23.52 11.14
CA PRO A 743 18.79 -24.42 10.76
C PRO A 743 17.51 -23.66 10.32
N ASN A 744 16.39 -24.36 10.13
CA ASN A 744 15.09 -23.70 9.95
C ASN A 744 14.68 -22.99 11.25
N THR A 745 14.70 -21.66 11.22
CA THR A 745 14.29 -20.77 12.31
C THR A 745 12.96 -21.15 12.97
N LEU A 746 11.97 -21.67 12.22
CA LEU A 746 10.69 -22.06 12.81
C LEU A 746 10.78 -23.35 13.64
N ASP A 747 11.57 -24.32 13.19
CA ASP A 747 11.75 -25.59 13.92
C ASP A 747 12.69 -25.39 15.12
N GLU A 748 13.83 -24.71 14.92
CA GLU A 748 14.75 -24.26 15.98
C GLU A 748 14.02 -23.50 17.11
N LEU A 749 13.12 -22.58 16.75
CA LEU A 749 12.34 -21.80 17.70
C LEU A 749 11.29 -22.65 18.43
N ILE A 750 10.74 -23.70 17.84
CA ILE A 750 9.78 -24.58 18.53
C ILE A 750 10.54 -25.48 19.50
N ASP A 751 11.66 -26.06 19.07
CA ASP A 751 12.54 -26.91 19.88
C ASP A 751 13.03 -26.19 21.15
N GLU A 752 13.71 -25.05 20.99
CA GLU A 752 14.19 -24.22 22.11
C GLU A 752 13.06 -23.60 22.97
N LEU A 753 11.79 -23.67 22.56
CA LEU A 753 10.66 -23.26 23.41
C LEU A 753 9.99 -24.42 24.17
N GLY A 754 10.57 -25.63 24.10
CA GLY A 754 10.08 -26.83 24.78
C GLY A 754 9.20 -27.73 23.90
N GLY A 755 9.40 -27.68 22.59
CA GLY A 755 8.74 -28.55 21.63
C GLY A 755 7.26 -28.23 21.37
N PRO A 756 6.61 -29.05 20.51
CA PRO A 756 5.28 -28.73 19.99
C PRO A 756 4.15 -28.78 21.02
N ASP A 757 4.32 -29.46 22.15
CA ASP A 757 3.31 -29.53 23.21
C ASP A 757 3.20 -28.24 24.02
N ILE A 758 4.30 -27.49 24.14
CA ILE A 758 4.35 -26.21 24.88
C ILE A 758 3.97 -25.03 23.96
N VAL A 759 4.27 -25.12 22.67
CA VAL A 759 4.09 -24.06 21.67
C VAL A 759 2.81 -24.25 20.87
N ALA A 760 1.93 -23.24 20.87
CA ALA A 760 0.73 -23.22 20.03
C ALA A 760 1.09 -22.79 18.60
N GLU A 761 1.26 -23.74 17.69
CA GLU A 761 1.69 -23.46 16.32
C GLU A 761 0.49 -23.11 15.42
N MET A 762 0.40 -21.86 14.97
CA MET A 762 -0.62 -21.36 14.04
C MET A 762 0.03 -20.85 12.75
N THR A 763 0.56 -21.78 11.96
CA THR A 763 1.14 -21.49 10.64
C THR A 763 0.41 -22.23 9.51
N GLY A 764 0.80 -21.95 8.26
CA GLY A 764 0.21 -22.56 7.07
C GLY A 764 0.80 -23.91 6.67
N ARG A 765 1.83 -24.41 7.38
CA ARG A 765 2.55 -25.63 6.98
C ARG A 765 1.76 -26.91 7.28
N LYS A 766 1.98 -27.96 6.51
CA LYS A 766 1.34 -29.28 6.65
C LYS A 766 2.14 -30.16 7.63
N GLY A 767 3.47 -30.13 7.57
CA GLY A 767 4.36 -30.85 8.49
C GLY A 767 5.47 -30.00 9.12
N ARG A 768 6.29 -30.63 9.97
CA ARG A 768 7.33 -30.00 10.81
C ARG A 768 8.51 -30.95 11.04
N VAL A 769 9.66 -30.40 11.41
CA VAL A 769 10.78 -31.19 11.96
C VAL A 769 10.67 -31.18 13.48
N VAL A 770 10.90 -32.33 14.13
CA VAL A 770 10.89 -32.47 15.59
C VAL A 770 12.11 -33.27 16.04
N SER A 771 12.71 -32.86 17.15
CA SER A 771 13.71 -33.65 17.89
C SER A 771 12.99 -34.51 18.93
N ASN A 772 13.25 -35.81 18.93
CA ASN A 772 12.64 -36.78 19.85
C ASN A 772 13.44 -36.89 21.15
N ASP A 773 12.85 -37.47 22.20
CA ASP A 773 13.50 -37.67 23.51
C ASP A 773 14.79 -38.52 23.46
N ASP A 774 15.00 -39.29 22.38
CA ASP A 774 16.22 -40.07 22.14
C ASP A 774 17.31 -39.32 21.35
N GLY A 775 17.05 -38.06 20.95
CA GLY A 775 17.94 -37.23 20.14
C GLY A 775 17.88 -37.51 18.64
N THR A 776 16.98 -38.37 18.17
CA THR A 776 16.71 -38.52 16.73
C THR A 776 15.85 -37.38 16.21
N ILE A 777 15.97 -37.05 14.93
CA ILE A 777 15.19 -36.01 14.26
C ILE A 777 14.25 -36.66 13.25
N SER A 778 12.96 -36.30 13.30
CA SER A 778 11.91 -36.86 12.44
C SER A 778 11.04 -35.77 11.82
N TYR A 779 10.47 -36.08 10.65
CA TYR A 779 9.48 -35.22 9.99
C TYR A 779 8.07 -35.70 10.34
N GLU A 780 7.30 -34.85 11.01
CA GLU A 780 5.93 -35.15 11.44
C GLU A 780 4.89 -34.36 10.65
N SER A 781 3.72 -34.97 10.43
CA SER A 781 2.52 -34.20 10.07
C SER A 781 2.01 -33.41 11.28
N ARG A 782 1.58 -32.15 11.07
CA ARG A 782 0.89 -31.39 12.12
C ARG A 782 -0.56 -31.87 12.35
N SER A 783 -1.06 -32.83 11.57
CA SER A 783 -2.41 -33.39 11.72
C SER A 783 -2.47 -34.46 12.82
N GLU A 784 -3.05 -34.11 13.97
CA GLU A 784 -3.46 -35.10 14.97
C GLU A 784 -4.60 -35.97 14.42
N LEU A 785 -4.65 -37.25 14.83
CA LEU A 785 -5.58 -38.26 14.28
C LEU A 785 -7.07 -37.85 14.38
N ASP A 786 -7.44 -37.10 15.42
CA ASP A 786 -8.80 -36.62 15.67
C ASP A 786 -9.09 -35.20 15.11
N VAL A 787 -8.10 -34.51 14.52
CA VAL A 787 -8.19 -33.09 14.16
C VAL A 787 -7.90 -32.86 12.67
N PRO A 788 -8.93 -32.69 11.81
CA PRO A 788 -8.74 -32.34 10.41
C PRO A 788 -7.92 -31.06 10.21
N VAL A 789 -7.04 -31.06 9.21
CA VAL A 789 -6.12 -29.94 8.88
C VAL A 789 -6.88 -28.61 8.70
N GLU A 790 -8.09 -28.63 8.14
CA GLU A 790 -8.96 -27.44 8.00
C GLU A 790 -9.26 -26.71 9.33
N ILE A 791 -9.21 -27.39 10.48
CA ILE A 791 -9.53 -26.82 11.80
C ILE A 791 -8.34 -26.78 12.76
N LEU A 792 -7.18 -27.34 12.40
CA LEU A 792 -5.99 -27.43 13.25
C LEU A 792 -5.60 -26.08 13.88
N ASN A 793 -5.48 -25.03 13.07
CA ASN A 793 -5.12 -23.68 13.54
C ASN A 793 -6.19 -23.05 14.47
N LEU A 794 -7.45 -23.52 14.42
CA LEU A 794 -8.50 -23.12 15.37
C LEU A 794 -8.37 -23.86 16.70
N THR A 795 -7.94 -25.14 16.67
CA THR A 795 -7.66 -25.98 17.84
C THR A 795 -6.42 -25.48 18.59
N GLU A 796 -5.32 -25.18 17.91
CA GLU A 796 -4.12 -24.60 18.52
C GLU A 796 -4.38 -23.21 19.13
N LYS A 797 -5.17 -22.36 18.43
CA LYS A 797 -5.70 -21.12 19.00
C LYS A 797 -6.52 -21.38 20.27
N GLN A 798 -7.25 -22.49 20.35
CA GLN A 798 -8.10 -22.77 21.51
C GLN A 798 -7.26 -23.18 22.72
N ARG A 799 -6.29 -24.10 22.55
CA ARG A 799 -5.31 -24.48 23.59
C ARG A 799 -4.56 -23.28 24.18
N PHE A 800 -4.18 -22.30 23.34
CA PHE A 800 -3.58 -21.05 23.82
C PHE A 800 -4.57 -20.18 24.62
N MET A 801 -5.82 -20.06 24.17
CA MET A 801 -6.84 -19.20 24.78
C MET A 801 -7.49 -19.82 26.03
N ASP A 802 -7.40 -21.12 26.21
CA ASP A 802 -7.73 -21.83 27.45
C ASP A 802 -6.54 -21.91 28.41
N GLY A 803 -5.32 -21.64 27.94
CA GLY A 803 -4.12 -21.47 28.77
C GLY A 803 -3.29 -22.73 28.97
N ASP A 804 -3.61 -23.78 28.20
CA ASP A 804 -2.92 -25.07 28.22
C ASP A 804 -1.52 -24.90 27.58
N LYS A 805 -1.45 -24.12 26.49
CA LYS A 805 -0.21 -23.62 25.89
C LYS A 805 -0.03 -22.13 26.19
N ASN A 806 1.18 -21.71 26.61
CA ASN A 806 1.46 -20.34 27.07
C ASN A 806 2.23 -19.47 26.07
N ILE A 807 2.75 -20.10 25.00
CA ILE A 807 3.44 -19.45 23.89
C ILE A 807 2.68 -19.81 22.62
N ALA A 808 2.55 -18.86 21.70
CA ALA A 808 1.99 -19.07 20.37
C ALA A 808 2.95 -18.57 19.29
N ILE A 809 3.04 -19.26 18.16
CA ILE A 809 3.74 -18.78 16.96
C ILE A 809 2.70 -18.58 15.84
N ILE A 810 2.75 -17.42 15.18
CA ILE A 810 1.87 -17.06 14.07
C ILE A 810 2.69 -16.73 12.81
N SER A 811 2.22 -17.20 11.64
CA SER A 811 2.73 -16.78 10.31
C SER A 811 1.67 -16.04 9.48
N GLU A 812 1.94 -15.67 8.22
CA GLU A 812 0.95 -14.97 7.39
C GLU A 812 -0.33 -15.78 7.17
N ALA A 813 -0.31 -17.12 7.28
CA ALA A 813 -1.53 -17.93 7.28
C ALA A 813 -2.51 -17.56 8.42
N ALA A 814 -1.98 -17.19 9.60
CA ALA A 814 -2.76 -16.72 10.75
C ALA A 814 -3.13 -15.22 10.68
N SER A 815 -2.76 -14.51 9.62
CA SER A 815 -3.08 -13.07 9.45
C SER A 815 -4.58 -12.79 9.26
N SER A 816 -5.41 -13.80 9.00
CA SER A 816 -6.88 -13.69 8.90
C SER A 816 -7.59 -14.65 9.87
N GLY A 817 -8.82 -14.32 10.28
CA GLY A 817 -9.63 -15.10 11.26
C GLY A 817 -9.13 -15.06 12.71
N ILE A 818 -7.87 -15.42 12.95
CA ILE A 818 -7.33 -15.71 14.28
C ILE A 818 -7.30 -14.48 15.20
N SER A 819 -7.54 -14.71 16.50
CA SER A 819 -7.53 -13.73 17.59
C SER A 819 -6.96 -14.35 18.86
N LEU A 820 -5.97 -13.68 19.46
CA LEU A 820 -5.14 -14.17 20.57
C LEU A 820 -5.11 -13.19 21.77
N GLN A 821 -6.03 -12.23 21.80
CA GLN A 821 -6.13 -11.24 22.87
C GLN A 821 -6.44 -11.84 24.25
N ALA A 822 -6.24 -11.07 25.32
CA ALA A 822 -6.71 -11.42 26.66
C ALA A 822 -8.21 -11.09 26.82
N ASP A 823 -9.08 -11.81 26.10
CA ASP A 823 -10.54 -11.56 26.07
C ASP A 823 -11.20 -11.89 27.43
N ARG A 824 -12.07 -11.01 27.93
CA ARG A 824 -12.85 -11.22 29.17
C ARG A 824 -13.72 -12.48 29.15
N ARG A 825 -13.97 -13.06 27.96
CA ARG A 825 -14.78 -14.28 27.75
C ARG A 825 -13.99 -15.59 27.79
N VAL A 826 -12.65 -15.57 27.81
CA VAL A 826 -11.82 -16.79 27.81
C VAL A 826 -11.13 -17.04 29.15
N LYS A 827 -10.66 -18.27 29.37
CA LYS A 827 -9.97 -18.72 30.59
C LYS A 827 -8.57 -18.10 30.71
N ASN A 828 -7.79 -18.03 29.63
CA ASN A 828 -6.48 -17.40 29.64
C ASN A 828 -6.55 -15.88 29.48
N GLN A 829 -6.59 -15.16 30.61
CA GLN A 829 -6.63 -13.69 30.66
C GLN A 829 -5.26 -13.04 30.96
N ARG A 830 -4.16 -13.80 30.91
CA ARG A 830 -2.78 -13.29 31.14
C ARG A 830 -2.41 -12.20 30.12
N ARG A 831 -1.66 -11.18 30.54
CA ARG A 831 -1.21 -10.11 29.64
C ARG A 831 -0.39 -10.69 28.48
N ARG A 832 -0.63 -10.19 27.26
CA ARG A 832 0.02 -10.70 26.05
C ARG A 832 1.28 -9.89 25.73
N VAL A 833 2.41 -10.57 25.51
CA VAL A 833 3.63 -9.98 24.94
C VAL A 833 3.76 -10.48 23.50
N HIS A 834 3.67 -9.56 22.53
CA HIS A 834 3.77 -9.87 21.12
C HIS A 834 5.18 -9.54 20.61
N MET A 835 5.98 -10.57 20.38
CA MET A 835 7.36 -10.48 19.91
C MET A 835 7.38 -10.61 18.39
N THR A 836 7.78 -9.57 17.68
CA THR A 836 7.91 -9.61 16.21
C THR A 836 9.35 -9.94 15.85
N LEU A 837 9.58 -11.19 15.47
CA LEU A 837 10.89 -11.74 15.07
C LEU A 837 11.17 -11.43 13.59
N GLU A 838 10.14 -11.46 12.74
CA GLU A 838 10.22 -11.02 11.35
C GLU A 838 9.32 -9.78 11.13
N LEU A 839 9.91 -8.63 10.83
CA LEU A 839 9.18 -7.38 10.59
C LEU A 839 8.54 -7.37 9.18
N PRO A 840 7.22 -7.18 9.05
CA PRO A 840 6.56 -7.17 7.75
C PRO A 840 7.02 -6.06 6.80
N TRP A 841 7.27 -6.42 5.54
CA TRP A 841 7.61 -5.50 4.43
C TRP A 841 6.65 -4.32 4.23
N SER A 842 5.40 -4.44 4.68
CA SER A 842 4.40 -3.37 4.65
C SER A 842 3.80 -3.16 6.02
N ALA A 843 3.71 -1.90 6.44
CA ALA A 843 3.25 -1.55 7.77
C ALA A 843 1.79 -1.97 8.03
N ASP A 844 0.96 -2.00 6.98
CA ASP A 844 -0.42 -2.48 7.08
C ASP A 844 -0.50 -3.98 7.43
N ARG A 845 0.46 -4.82 6.97
CA ARG A 845 0.60 -6.22 7.43
C ARG A 845 0.99 -6.27 8.92
N ALA A 846 1.90 -5.39 9.36
CA ALA A 846 2.28 -5.30 10.77
C ALA A 846 1.08 -4.89 11.66
N ILE A 847 0.24 -3.95 11.23
CA ILE A 847 -1.00 -3.59 11.93
C ILE A 847 -1.97 -4.79 11.99
N GLN A 848 -2.16 -5.51 10.88
CA GLN A 848 -3.00 -6.72 10.85
C GLN A 848 -2.50 -7.79 11.82
N GLN A 849 -1.18 -7.90 12.00
CA GLN A 849 -0.52 -8.77 12.97
C GLN A 849 -0.70 -8.28 14.42
N PHE A 850 -0.53 -6.97 14.70
CA PHE A 850 -0.81 -6.41 16.02
C PHE A 850 -2.28 -6.61 16.43
N GLY A 851 -3.19 -6.46 15.47
CA GLY A 851 -4.61 -6.81 15.58
C GLY A 851 -4.90 -8.30 15.80
N ARG A 852 -3.90 -9.18 16.00
CA ARG A 852 -4.11 -10.51 16.61
C ARG A 852 -4.27 -10.41 18.12
N THR A 853 -3.45 -9.59 18.78
CA THR A 853 -3.36 -9.47 20.25
C THR A 853 -4.05 -8.23 20.82
N HIS A 854 -4.23 -7.17 20.03
CA HIS A 854 -4.94 -5.95 20.44
C HIS A 854 -6.32 -5.87 19.76
N ARG A 855 -7.41 -6.13 20.52
CA ARG A 855 -8.80 -5.87 20.10
C ARG A 855 -9.69 -5.55 21.32
N SER A 856 -10.98 -5.30 21.06
CA SER A 856 -11.98 -4.98 22.09
C SER A 856 -12.33 -6.16 22.99
N ASN A 857 -12.90 -5.85 24.15
CA ASN A 857 -13.24 -6.75 25.25
C ASN A 857 -12.02 -7.40 25.92
N GLN A 858 -10.85 -6.73 25.86
CA GLN A 858 -9.63 -7.18 26.51
C GLN A 858 -9.62 -6.85 28.02
N VAL A 859 -8.90 -7.65 28.81
CA VAL A 859 -8.64 -7.41 30.25
C VAL A 859 -7.44 -6.49 30.43
N THR A 860 -6.40 -6.70 29.63
CA THR A 860 -5.14 -5.93 29.66
C THR A 860 -4.69 -5.61 28.24
N ALA A 861 -4.21 -4.39 28.02
CA ALA A 861 -3.52 -4.03 26.78
C ALA A 861 -2.19 -4.81 26.63
N PRO A 862 -1.84 -5.25 25.41
CA PRO A 862 -0.61 -6.02 25.14
C PRO A 862 0.66 -5.17 25.24
N GLU A 863 1.79 -5.86 25.24
CA GLU A 863 3.14 -5.30 25.03
C GLU A 863 3.64 -5.75 23.66
N TYR A 864 4.29 -4.87 22.90
CA TYR A 864 4.93 -5.19 21.63
C TYR A 864 6.45 -5.10 21.77
N VAL A 865 7.15 -6.14 21.31
CA VAL A 865 8.61 -6.19 21.27
C VAL A 865 9.04 -6.42 19.82
N PHE A 866 9.73 -5.46 19.22
CA PHE A 866 10.34 -5.60 17.90
C PHE A 866 11.79 -6.00 18.04
N LEU A 867 12.22 -7.08 17.40
CA LEU A 867 13.62 -7.47 17.39
C LEU A 867 14.25 -7.12 16.04
N ILE A 868 15.31 -6.31 16.09
CA ILE A 868 16.09 -5.85 14.93
C ILE A 868 17.54 -6.18 15.22
N SER A 869 18.27 -6.73 14.26
CA SER A 869 19.72 -6.88 14.35
C SER A 869 20.43 -5.54 14.11
N GLU A 870 21.69 -5.43 14.51
CA GLU A 870 22.54 -4.26 14.19
C GLU A 870 22.89 -4.14 12.69
N LEU A 871 22.35 -5.01 11.83
CA LEU A 871 22.54 -4.94 10.37
C LEU A 871 21.73 -3.79 9.78
N ALA A 872 22.41 -2.81 9.19
CA ALA A 872 21.80 -1.65 8.56
C ALA A 872 20.75 -1.99 7.48
N GLY A 873 20.92 -3.10 6.75
CA GLY A 873 19.92 -3.60 5.80
C GLY A 873 18.57 -3.95 6.46
N GLU A 874 18.55 -4.30 7.75
CA GLU A 874 17.32 -4.59 8.50
C GLU A 874 16.63 -3.32 9.04
N GLN A 875 17.35 -2.20 9.20
CA GLN A 875 16.75 -0.94 9.65
C GLN A 875 15.71 -0.38 8.65
N ARG A 876 15.70 -0.87 7.41
CA ARG A 876 14.58 -0.66 6.45
C ARG A 876 13.24 -1.09 7.04
N PHE A 877 13.14 -2.29 7.59
CA PHE A 877 11.86 -2.83 8.05
C PHE A 877 11.36 -2.08 9.29
N ALA A 878 12.30 -1.71 10.17
CA ALA A 878 12.04 -0.86 11.31
C ALA A 878 11.37 0.45 10.90
N SER A 879 11.91 1.15 9.89
CA SER A 879 11.38 2.43 9.41
C SER A 879 9.91 2.40 8.98
N ILE A 880 9.55 1.36 8.21
CA ILE A 880 8.23 1.24 7.58
C ILE A 880 7.17 1.02 8.67
N VAL A 881 7.46 0.15 9.65
CA VAL A 881 6.58 -0.11 10.79
C VAL A 881 6.55 1.09 11.75
N ALA A 882 7.70 1.69 12.05
CA ALA A 882 7.85 2.82 12.97
C ALA A 882 7.04 4.06 12.55
N LYS A 883 7.23 4.53 11.31
CA LYS A 883 6.49 5.64 10.69
C LYS A 883 4.97 5.42 10.75
N ARG A 884 4.53 4.16 10.68
CA ARG A 884 3.11 3.82 10.77
C ARG A 884 2.62 3.80 12.21
N LEU A 885 3.37 3.26 13.17
CA LEU A 885 3.07 3.33 14.60
C LEU A 885 2.98 4.78 15.12
N GLU A 886 3.83 5.66 14.58
CA GLU A 886 3.75 7.10 14.80
C GLU A 886 2.44 7.66 14.26
N SER A 887 2.08 7.34 13.00
CA SER A 887 0.78 7.71 12.40
C SER A 887 -0.45 7.08 13.09
N LEU A 888 -0.26 6.12 13.99
CA LEU A 888 -1.29 5.51 14.84
C LEU A 888 -1.38 6.13 16.24
N GLY A 889 -0.55 7.15 16.55
CA GLY A 889 -0.46 7.74 17.89
C GLY A 889 0.05 6.77 18.96
N ALA A 890 0.46 5.57 18.57
CA ALA A 890 0.81 4.47 19.46
C ALA A 890 2.14 4.69 20.21
N LEU A 891 2.90 5.70 19.77
CA LEU A 891 4.18 6.12 20.33
C LEU A 891 4.11 7.47 21.08
N THR A 892 2.99 8.20 21.03
CA THR A 892 2.99 9.64 21.38
C THR A 892 2.65 9.97 22.84
N HIS A 893 2.01 9.07 23.58
CA HIS A 893 1.65 9.29 25.00
C HIS A 893 1.84 8.05 25.87
N GLY A 894 2.43 8.24 27.05
CA GLY A 894 2.69 7.17 28.02
C GLY A 894 3.78 7.57 29.01
N ASP A 895 5.02 7.16 28.74
CA ASP A 895 6.14 7.34 29.68
C ASP A 895 7.26 8.23 29.11
N ARG A 896 7.15 9.55 29.34
CA ARG A 896 8.17 10.56 29.00
C ARG A 896 9.48 10.43 29.79
N ARG A 897 9.66 9.39 30.62
CA ARG A 897 10.91 9.12 31.36
C ARG A 897 11.98 8.39 30.55
N ALA A 898 11.66 7.90 29.35
CA ALA A 898 12.61 7.29 28.41
C ALA A 898 13.27 8.32 27.45
N THR A 899 13.77 9.43 28.00
CA THR A 899 13.90 10.73 27.31
C THR A 899 15.06 10.90 26.32
N GLU A 900 15.83 9.86 25.98
CA GLU A 900 17.03 10.00 25.11
C GLU A 900 17.08 9.08 23.87
N THR A 901 16.27 8.02 23.76
CA THR A 901 16.63 6.89 22.87
C THR A 901 15.77 6.67 21.62
N ARG A 902 14.52 7.18 21.52
CA ARG A 902 13.56 6.75 20.45
C ARG A 902 12.77 7.86 19.80
N ASP A 903 13.49 8.75 19.11
CA ASP A 903 12.96 9.43 17.94
C ASP A 903 12.97 8.46 16.74
N LEU A 904 11.79 7.93 16.41
CA LEU A 904 11.60 6.95 15.35
C LEU A 904 11.47 7.58 13.94
N SER A 905 11.37 8.91 13.84
CA SER A 905 11.29 9.62 12.57
C SER A 905 12.61 9.55 11.78
N ARG A 906 13.74 9.39 12.47
CA ARG A 906 15.10 9.25 11.92
C ARG A 906 15.24 8.19 10.84
N PHE A 907 14.44 7.12 10.96
CA PHE A 907 14.51 6.00 10.03
C PHE A 907 13.68 6.23 8.75
N ASN A 908 12.99 7.36 8.58
CA ASN A 908 12.07 7.62 7.46
C ASN A 908 12.79 7.87 6.11
N PHE A 909 13.64 6.96 5.66
CA PHE A 909 14.45 7.06 4.45
C PHE A 909 13.61 7.06 3.17
N ASP A 910 12.54 6.24 3.10
CA ASP A 910 11.74 6.05 1.87
C ASP A 910 10.85 7.25 1.54
N ASN A 911 11.50 8.28 1.00
CA ASN A 911 10.94 9.53 0.55
C ASN A 911 11.85 10.13 -0.55
N LYS A 912 11.45 11.26 -1.13
CA LYS A 912 12.19 11.93 -2.23
C LYS A 912 13.58 12.48 -1.83
N TYR A 913 13.77 12.90 -0.58
CA TYR A 913 15.06 13.33 -0.04
C TYR A 913 15.99 12.12 0.14
N GLY A 914 15.47 10.99 0.61
CA GLY A 914 16.21 9.72 0.65
C GLY A 914 16.69 9.26 -0.72
N ARG A 915 15.84 9.35 -1.76
CA ARG A 915 16.24 9.01 -3.14
C ARG A 915 17.30 9.96 -3.68
N ASN A 916 17.20 11.25 -3.38
CA ASN A 916 18.22 12.26 -3.72
C ASN A 916 19.54 12.05 -2.97
N ALA A 917 19.49 11.69 -1.68
CA ALA A 917 20.67 11.38 -0.87
C ALA A 917 21.37 10.11 -1.35
N LEU A 918 20.61 9.05 -1.66
CA LEU A 918 21.14 7.83 -2.25
C LEU A 918 21.76 8.08 -3.64
N GLU A 919 21.16 8.96 -4.44
CA GLU A 919 21.72 9.37 -5.72
C GLU A 919 23.08 10.08 -5.55
N ILE A 920 23.21 10.99 -4.59
CA ILE A 920 24.48 11.65 -4.25
C ILE A 920 25.51 10.61 -3.76
N VAL A 921 25.15 9.75 -2.79
CA VAL A 921 26.03 8.70 -2.24
C VAL A 921 26.61 7.82 -3.34
N MET A 922 25.76 7.28 -4.22
CA MET A 922 26.20 6.36 -5.28
C MET A 922 27.09 7.07 -6.32
N LYS A 923 26.82 8.33 -6.66
CA LYS A 923 27.69 9.11 -7.55
C LYS A 923 29.02 9.47 -6.90
N SER A 924 29.07 9.79 -5.61
CA SER A 924 30.33 10.05 -4.90
C SER A 924 31.21 8.81 -4.77
N ILE A 925 30.63 7.63 -4.52
CA ILE A 925 31.39 6.35 -4.48
C ILE A 925 31.96 5.99 -5.87
N VAL A 926 31.27 6.37 -6.94
CA VAL A 926 31.75 6.21 -8.34
C VAL A 926 32.63 7.40 -8.79
N SER A 927 32.84 8.40 -7.92
CA SER A 927 33.63 9.62 -8.18
C SER A 927 33.10 10.49 -9.34
N LEU A 928 31.78 10.48 -9.55
CA LEU A 928 31.07 11.34 -10.53
C LEU A 928 30.69 12.71 -9.96
N ASP A 929 30.30 12.77 -8.68
CA ASP A 929 29.96 13.99 -7.93
C ASP A 929 30.83 14.09 -6.67
N SER A 930 31.12 15.32 -6.22
CA SER A 930 31.83 15.54 -4.95
C SER A 930 30.99 15.09 -3.74
N PRO A 931 31.60 14.50 -2.70
CA PRO A 931 30.88 14.06 -1.51
C PRO A 931 30.32 15.26 -0.72
N LEU A 932 29.02 15.19 -0.38
CA LEU A 932 28.33 16.25 0.37
C LEU A 932 28.71 16.26 1.87
N VAL A 933 29.13 15.12 2.40
CA VAL A 933 29.60 14.93 3.79
C VAL A 933 30.88 14.10 3.77
N SER A 934 31.67 14.14 4.85
CA SER A 934 32.84 13.28 5.00
C SER A 934 32.44 11.80 5.23
N PRO A 935 33.27 10.82 4.84
CA PRO A 935 33.08 9.43 5.25
C PRO A 935 33.23 9.26 6.78
N PRO A 936 32.75 8.15 7.37
CA PRO A 936 32.88 7.87 8.80
C PRO A 936 34.36 7.85 9.24
N ALA A 937 34.67 8.55 10.33
CA ALA A 937 36.05 8.76 10.80
C ALA A 937 36.62 7.56 11.60
N ASP A 938 35.75 6.61 11.92
CA ASP A 938 35.99 5.34 12.61
C ASP A 938 36.20 4.15 11.64
N PHE A 939 36.06 4.38 10.32
CA PHE A 939 36.28 3.34 9.32
C PHE A 939 37.77 3.07 9.11
N GLU A 940 38.23 1.86 9.45
CA GLU A 940 39.58 1.40 9.12
C GLU A 940 39.68 1.11 7.61
N GLY A 941 40.48 1.90 6.87
CA GLY A 941 40.81 1.62 5.47
C GLY A 941 40.47 2.76 4.50
N ASP A 942 40.29 2.42 3.22
CA ASP A 942 39.85 3.37 2.18
C ASP A 942 38.35 3.15 1.94
N PHE A 943 37.53 3.89 2.68
CA PHE A 943 36.07 3.83 2.64
C PHE A 943 35.53 3.82 1.19
N PHE A 944 35.95 4.76 0.34
CA PHE A 944 35.39 4.87 -1.00
C PHE A 944 35.79 3.71 -1.90
N LYS A 945 36.99 3.14 -1.72
CA LYS A 945 37.46 1.95 -2.46
C LYS A 945 36.79 0.67 -1.98
N GLU A 946 36.68 0.46 -0.68
CA GLU A 946 36.14 -0.78 -0.09
C GLU A 946 34.62 -0.87 -0.26
N ILE A 947 33.90 0.21 0.00
CA ILE A 947 32.46 0.28 -0.26
C ILE A 947 32.15 0.13 -1.76
N ARG A 948 32.99 0.68 -2.65
CA ARG A 948 32.90 0.45 -4.10
C ARG A 948 33.07 -1.02 -4.46
N ASN A 949 34.05 -1.72 -3.88
CA ASN A 949 34.26 -3.15 -4.11
C ASN A 949 33.05 -3.97 -3.65
N GLY A 950 32.50 -3.69 -2.47
CA GLY A 950 31.28 -4.35 -1.98
C GLY A 950 30.06 -4.10 -2.88
N LEU A 951 29.87 -2.85 -3.34
CA LEU A 951 28.79 -2.48 -4.26
C LEU A 951 28.96 -3.07 -5.69
N ILE A 952 30.20 -3.28 -6.14
CA ILE A 952 30.49 -4.09 -7.33
C ILE A 952 30.10 -5.54 -7.07
N GLY A 953 30.45 -6.11 -5.91
CA GLY A 953 30.13 -7.49 -5.51
C GLY A 953 28.62 -7.77 -5.56
N VAL A 954 27.80 -6.91 -4.94
CA VAL A 954 26.32 -7.00 -4.95
C VAL A 954 25.67 -6.43 -6.23
N GLY A 955 26.46 -6.13 -7.26
CA GLY A 955 25.98 -5.78 -8.60
C GLY A 955 25.18 -4.48 -8.69
N LEU A 956 25.41 -3.52 -7.79
CA LEU A 956 24.86 -2.16 -7.89
C LEU A 956 25.76 -1.22 -8.71
N ILE A 957 27.04 -1.58 -8.83
CA ILE A 957 28.02 -0.97 -9.73
C ILE A 957 28.49 -2.05 -10.72
N ASN A 958 28.54 -1.70 -12.01
CA ASN A 958 29.15 -2.53 -13.05
C ASN A 958 30.51 -1.92 -13.45
N VAL A 959 31.43 -2.77 -13.88
CA VAL A 959 32.71 -2.38 -14.47
C VAL A 959 32.65 -2.71 -15.96
N GLU A 960 33.02 -1.79 -16.83
CA GLU A 960 33.10 -2.06 -18.27
C GLU A 960 34.46 -2.67 -18.64
N ASP A 961 34.44 -3.93 -19.11
CA ASP A 961 35.64 -4.76 -19.38
C ASP A 961 36.68 -4.12 -20.32
N ARG A 962 36.27 -3.17 -21.17
CA ARG A 962 37.12 -2.53 -22.20
C ARG A 962 37.65 -1.15 -21.80
N SER A 963 37.12 -0.54 -20.75
CA SER A 963 37.38 0.87 -20.41
C SER A 963 37.77 1.07 -18.94
N GLY A 964 37.45 0.11 -18.06
CA GLY A 964 37.57 0.29 -16.61
C GLY A 964 36.59 1.32 -16.03
N VAL A 965 35.69 1.86 -16.86
CA VAL A 965 34.69 2.84 -16.43
C VAL A 965 33.64 2.15 -15.56
N LEU A 966 33.35 2.78 -14.44
CA LEU A 966 32.36 2.35 -13.47
C LEU A 966 30.99 2.91 -13.86
N SER A 967 30.02 2.03 -14.11
CA SER A 967 28.64 2.43 -14.44
C SER A 967 27.67 2.00 -13.33
N LEU A 968 26.68 2.85 -13.04
CA LEU A 968 25.65 2.57 -12.03
C LEU A 968 24.54 1.70 -12.62
N GLU A 969 24.04 0.73 -11.84
CA GLU A 969 22.92 -0.12 -12.28
C GLU A 969 21.66 0.72 -12.55
N LYS A 970 20.78 0.28 -13.46
CA LYS A 970 19.48 0.93 -13.67
C LYS A 970 18.69 0.97 -12.36
N ASP A 971 18.06 2.12 -12.10
CA ASP A 971 17.29 2.39 -10.87
C ASP A 971 18.11 2.29 -9.56
N TYR A 972 19.41 2.61 -9.59
CA TYR A 972 20.29 2.63 -8.40
C TYR A 972 19.79 3.52 -7.26
N ASN A 973 19.05 4.60 -7.56
CA ASN A 973 18.45 5.49 -6.54
C ASN A 973 17.12 4.93 -5.96
N ASN A 974 16.74 3.70 -6.29
CA ASN A 974 15.67 2.97 -5.60
C ASN A 974 16.19 2.42 -4.26
N ILE A 975 15.80 3.09 -3.17
CA ILE A 975 16.14 2.73 -1.78
C ILE A 975 15.81 1.26 -1.48
N GLY A 976 14.71 0.74 -2.02
CA GLY A 976 14.33 -0.65 -1.79
C GLY A 976 15.25 -1.66 -2.46
N LYS A 977 15.78 -1.32 -3.64
CA LYS A 977 16.79 -2.12 -4.35
C LYS A 977 18.14 -2.06 -3.64
N PHE A 978 18.57 -0.86 -3.26
CA PHE A 978 19.79 -0.60 -2.50
C PHE A 978 19.82 -1.41 -1.20
N LEU A 979 18.83 -1.25 -0.32
CA LEU A 979 18.80 -1.90 0.99
C LEU A 979 18.66 -3.42 0.90
N ASN A 980 18.00 -3.95 -0.14
CA ASN A 980 17.94 -5.41 -0.39
C ASN A 980 19.26 -5.99 -0.92
N ARG A 981 20.12 -5.17 -1.55
CA ARG A 981 21.43 -5.61 -2.09
C ARG A 981 22.56 -5.47 -1.08
N ILE A 982 22.61 -4.42 -0.25
CA ILE A 982 23.67 -4.28 0.77
C ILE A 982 23.64 -5.37 1.86
N LEU A 983 22.55 -6.16 1.96
CA LEU A 983 22.52 -7.41 2.73
C LEU A 983 23.56 -8.44 2.26
N GLY A 984 24.08 -8.32 1.02
CA GLY A 984 25.18 -9.12 0.50
C GLY A 984 26.56 -8.47 0.65
N MET A 985 26.71 -7.47 1.52
CA MET A 985 28.00 -6.86 1.88
C MET A 985 28.42 -7.29 3.29
N GLU A 986 29.71 -7.20 3.60
CA GLU A 986 30.23 -7.51 4.93
C GLU A 986 29.65 -6.56 5.99
N VAL A 987 29.40 -7.07 7.20
CA VAL A 987 28.68 -6.35 8.28
C VAL A 987 29.24 -4.94 8.54
N HIS A 988 30.57 -4.81 8.62
CA HIS A 988 31.24 -3.53 8.82
C HIS A 988 31.03 -2.55 7.65
N GLN A 989 31.24 -3.01 6.41
CA GLN A 989 31.05 -2.21 5.19
C GLN A 989 29.58 -1.78 5.04
N GLN A 990 28.64 -2.69 5.28
CA GLN A 990 27.20 -2.46 5.21
C GLN A 990 26.77 -1.35 6.17
N ASN A 991 27.22 -1.40 7.42
CA ASN A 991 26.88 -0.43 8.44
C ASN A 991 27.53 0.93 8.20
N ALA A 992 28.81 0.98 7.81
CA ALA A 992 29.52 2.22 7.49
C ALA A 992 28.92 2.96 6.27
N LEU A 993 28.57 2.22 5.20
CA LEU A 993 27.86 2.76 4.04
C LEU A 993 26.51 3.38 4.43
N PHE A 994 25.77 2.73 5.33
CA PHE A 994 24.45 3.21 5.76
C PHE A 994 24.53 4.42 6.69
N GLN A 995 25.57 4.50 7.53
CA GLN A 995 25.87 5.70 8.32
C GLN A 995 26.14 6.90 7.39
N TYR A 996 27.04 6.74 6.41
CA TYR A 996 27.34 7.76 5.39
C TYR A 996 26.10 8.18 4.58
N PHE A 997 25.20 7.25 4.25
CA PHE A 997 23.92 7.55 3.62
C PHE A 997 22.98 8.34 4.54
N SER A 998 22.92 8.00 5.83
CA SER A 998 22.10 8.69 6.82
C SER A 998 22.58 10.13 7.04
N ASP A 999 23.90 10.35 7.12
CA ASP A 999 24.48 11.70 7.24
C ASP A 999 24.30 12.53 5.96
N THR A 1000 24.42 11.89 4.78
CA THR A 1000 24.09 12.53 3.50
C THR A 1000 22.60 12.93 3.45
N LEU A 1001 21.69 12.09 3.95
CA LEU A 1001 20.27 12.43 4.04
C LEU A 1001 20.01 13.60 4.99
N ASN A 1002 20.65 13.61 6.16
CA ASN A 1002 20.55 14.73 7.11
C ASN A 1002 21.00 16.05 6.46
N ALA A 1003 22.11 16.04 5.71
CA ALA A 1003 22.57 17.21 4.94
C ALA A 1003 21.60 17.62 3.81
N VAL A 1004 21.03 16.67 3.07
CA VAL A 1004 20.02 16.92 2.03
C VAL A 1004 18.73 17.52 2.61
N ILE A 1005 18.26 17.01 3.77
CA ILE A 1005 17.09 17.54 4.47
C ILE A 1005 17.36 18.96 4.97
N GLN A 1006 18.51 19.20 5.59
CA GLN A 1006 18.91 20.53 6.05
C GLN A 1006 19.01 21.55 4.89
N ASN A 1007 19.58 21.17 3.76
CA ASN A 1007 19.63 22.02 2.56
C ASN A 1007 18.24 22.24 1.92
N ALA A 1008 17.32 21.27 2.02
CA ALA A 1008 15.94 21.44 1.60
C ALA A 1008 15.16 22.40 2.54
N LYS A 1009 15.39 22.33 3.85
CA LYS A 1009 14.79 23.24 4.85
C LYS A 1009 15.27 24.68 4.61
N LYS A 1010 16.59 24.90 4.53
CA LYS A 1010 17.26 26.19 4.21
C LYS A 1010 16.95 26.80 2.84
N SER A 1011 16.15 26.14 2.00
CA SER A 1011 15.75 26.64 0.68
C SER A 1011 14.23 26.74 0.51
N GLY A 1012 13.45 26.57 1.58
CA GLY A 1012 11.98 26.57 1.53
C GLY A 1012 11.40 25.42 0.69
N ARG A 1013 12.20 24.40 0.37
CA ARG A 1013 11.82 23.24 -0.48
C ARG A 1013 11.56 21.98 0.34
N TYR A 1014 11.73 22.04 1.66
CA TYR A 1014 11.32 20.98 2.56
C TYR A 1014 9.79 20.84 2.57
N ASP A 1015 9.33 19.61 2.75
CA ASP A 1015 7.94 19.21 2.53
C ASP A 1015 7.45 18.61 3.83
N MET A 1016 6.96 19.53 4.67
CA MET A 1016 6.59 19.27 6.06
C MET A 1016 5.31 18.41 6.17
N GLY A 1017 4.66 18.10 5.04
CA GLY A 1017 3.40 17.37 4.98
C GLY A 1017 2.23 18.21 5.48
N ILE A 1018 1.97 18.13 6.78
CA ILE A 1018 0.84 18.78 7.46
C ILE A 1018 1.41 19.80 8.45
N LEU A 1019 0.88 21.03 8.43
CA LEU A 1019 1.25 22.11 9.33
C LEU A 1019 0.30 22.12 10.55
N ASP A 1020 0.82 22.04 11.77
CA ASP A 1020 0.06 21.89 13.03
C ASP A 1020 0.06 23.18 13.90
N LEU A 1021 -0.61 24.24 13.44
CA LEU A 1021 -0.63 25.55 14.11
C LEU A 1021 -1.36 25.50 15.46
N GLY A 1022 -0.78 26.09 16.50
CA GLY A 1022 -1.38 26.08 17.85
C GLY A 1022 -1.21 24.76 18.62
N SER A 1023 -0.22 23.95 18.24
CA SER A 1023 0.18 22.73 18.98
C SER A 1023 1.37 22.95 19.93
N GLY A 1024 1.97 24.15 19.90
CA GLY A 1024 3.01 24.62 20.83
C GLY A 1024 2.58 25.87 21.59
N ASP A 1025 3.52 26.75 21.93
CA ASP A 1025 3.28 28.02 22.64
C ASP A 1025 2.55 29.09 21.77
N GLU A 1026 1.98 28.71 20.62
CA GLU A 1026 1.34 29.59 19.64
C GLU A 1026 -0.13 29.87 19.96
N LYS A 1027 -0.53 31.14 19.95
CA LYS A 1027 -1.92 31.59 20.19
C LYS A 1027 -2.63 31.78 18.85
N VAL A 1028 -3.63 30.95 18.55
CA VAL A 1028 -4.30 30.90 17.24
C VAL A 1028 -5.70 31.51 17.34
N LYS A 1029 -5.91 32.62 16.64
CA LYS A 1029 -7.11 33.46 16.70
C LYS A 1029 -7.86 33.47 15.38
N LYS A 1030 -9.16 33.16 15.44
CA LYS A 1030 -10.08 33.20 14.29
C LYS A 1030 -10.52 34.64 14.02
N VAL A 1031 -10.29 35.13 12.81
CA VAL A 1031 -10.53 36.54 12.43
C VAL A 1031 -11.78 36.72 11.55
N ASP A 1032 -11.97 35.86 10.55
CA ASP A 1032 -13.10 35.92 9.60
C ASP A 1032 -13.45 34.50 9.10
N VAL A 1033 -14.70 34.29 8.68
CA VAL A 1033 -15.19 33.06 8.04
C VAL A 1033 -16.18 33.41 6.93
N LYS A 1034 -15.90 32.94 5.70
CA LYS A 1034 -16.81 33.04 4.55
C LYS A 1034 -17.25 31.65 4.13
N LYS A 1035 -18.57 31.41 4.07
CA LYS A 1035 -19.17 30.11 3.69
C LYS A 1035 -19.75 30.18 2.29
N PHE A 1036 -19.66 29.08 1.55
CA PHE A 1036 -20.15 28.95 0.17
C PHE A 1036 -20.80 27.57 -0.04
N LEU A 1037 -21.97 27.51 -0.67
CA LEU A 1037 -22.59 26.23 -1.07
C LEU A 1037 -21.90 25.64 -2.30
N THR A 1038 -21.88 24.31 -2.37
CA THR A 1038 -21.12 23.55 -3.39
C THR A 1038 -22.04 22.80 -4.36
N PRO A 1039 -21.70 22.67 -5.65
CA PRO A 1039 -22.59 22.04 -6.62
C PRO A 1039 -22.74 20.52 -6.46
N GLY A 1040 -23.95 20.03 -6.70
CA GLY A 1040 -24.23 18.61 -6.99
C GLY A 1040 -24.49 17.68 -5.81
N TYR A 1041 -24.53 18.21 -4.57
CA TYR A 1041 -24.72 17.40 -3.36
C TYR A 1041 -25.80 18.01 -2.44
N SER A 1042 -26.20 17.25 -1.42
CA SER A 1042 -27.24 17.65 -0.45
C SER A 1042 -26.81 18.85 0.41
N THR A 1043 -27.73 19.35 1.23
CA THR A 1043 -27.60 20.57 2.06
C THR A 1043 -26.41 20.61 3.03
N SER A 1044 -25.67 19.50 3.22
CA SER A 1044 -24.41 19.47 3.95
C SER A 1044 -23.19 19.95 3.14
N GLY A 1045 -23.27 19.98 1.80
CA GLY A 1045 -22.17 20.30 0.90
C GLY A 1045 -21.81 21.80 0.87
N HIS A 1046 -20.96 22.23 1.81
CA HIS A 1046 -20.44 23.59 1.89
C HIS A 1046 -18.92 23.63 2.01
N VAL A 1047 -18.32 24.77 1.66
CA VAL A 1047 -16.90 25.10 1.81
C VAL A 1047 -16.78 26.38 2.62
N GLU A 1048 -15.78 26.44 3.51
CA GLU A 1048 -15.54 27.56 4.41
C GLU A 1048 -14.12 28.10 4.22
N LEU A 1049 -13.97 29.40 3.99
CA LEU A 1049 -12.68 30.08 3.97
C LEU A 1049 -12.50 30.84 5.28
N TYR A 1050 -11.62 30.34 6.14
CA TYR A 1050 -11.23 30.97 7.39
C TYR A 1050 -10.08 31.95 7.14
N THR A 1051 -10.11 33.10 7.81
CA THR A 1051 -8.91 33.93 8.05
C THR A 1051 -8.49 33.74 9.50
N VAL A 1052 -7.26 33.32 9.72
CA VAL A 1052 -6.72 32.93 11.03
C VAL A 1052 -5.44 33.72 11.28
N SER A 1053 -5.33 34.37 12.43
CA SER A 1053 -4.07 34.96 12.89
C SER A 1053 -3.37 34.00 13.84
N VAL A 1054 -2.08 33.78 13.62
CA VAL A 1054 -1.21 33.04 14.55
C VAL A 1054 -0.29 34.05 15.22
N GLU A 1055 -0.41 34.14 16.53
CA GLU A 1055 0.40 34.98 17.40
C GLU A 1055 1.37 34.09 18.17
N ARG A 1056 2.66 34.14 17.80
CA ARG A 1056 3.76 33.53 18.53
C ARG A 1056 4.45 34.57 19.42
N GLY A 1057 5.68 34.32 19.85
CA GLY A 1057 6.38 35.21 20.77
C GLY A 1057 6.09 34.90 22.23
N MET A 1058 6.73 35.65 23.11
CA MET A 1058 6.60 35.50 24.56
C MET A 1058 6.52 36.90 25.18
N SER A 1059 5.48 37.17 25.98
CA SER A 1059 5.35 38.47 26.65
C SER A 1059 6.46 38.66 27.69
N TRP A 1060 6.60 39.88 28.22
CA TRP A 1060 7.55 40.11 29.32
C TRP A 1060 7.14 39.31 30.56
N GLU A 1061 5.84 39.24 30.80
CA GLU A 1061 5.20 38.54 31.91
C GLU A 1061 5.47 37.04 31.82
N ASP A 1062 5.17 36.42 30.67
CA ASP A 1062 5.48 35.01 30.37
C ASP A 1062 6.99 34.71 30.55
N ALA A 1063 7.87 35.61 30.09
CA ALA A 1063 9.32 35.48 30.25
C ALA A 1063 9.73 35.54 31.73
N THR A 1064 9.16 36.45 32.53
CA THR A 1064 9.43 36.51 33.97
C THR A 1064 8.93 35.27 34.73
N HIS A 1065 7.85 34.62 34.28
CA HIS A 1065 7.43 33.33 34.85
C HIS A 1065 8.43 32.21 34.53
N VAL A 1066 8.89 32.08 33.28
CA VAL A 1066 9.93 31.07 32.91
C VAL A 1066 11.26 31.32 33.64
N TRP A 1067 11.56 32.57 33.94
CA TRP A 1067 12.72 33.02 34.71
C TRP A 1067 12.57 32.82 36.23
N ALA A 1068 11.35 32.77 36.78
CA ALA A 1068 11.14 32.46 38.21
C ALA A 1068 11.64 31.04 38.57
N ASP A 1069 11.44 30.08 37.65
CA ASP A 1069 11.93 28.70 37.75
C ASP A 1069 13.45 28.56 37.43
N GLN A 1070 14.29 29.48 37.91
CA GLN A 1070 15.76 29.46 37.70
C GLN A 1070 16.42 28.29 38.44
N ASN A 1071 17.15 27.44 37.70
CA ASN A 1071 17.82 26.25 38.24
C ASN A 1071 19.34 26.25 38.01
N GLY A 1072 19.84 26.94 36.98
CA GLY A 1072 21.26 27.04 36.66
C GLY A 1072 21.85 28.42 36.99
N PRO A 1073 23.15 28.54 37.34
CA PRO A 1073 23.80 29.82 37.63
C PRO A 1073 23.93 30.72 36.38
N ASP A 1074 23.91 30.12 35.20
CA ASP A 1074 23.96 30.82 33.92
C ASP A 1074 22.57 31.27 33.42
N ASP A 1075 21.47 30.74 33.98
CA ASP A 1075 20.08 31.14 33.63
C ASP A 1075 19.85 32.64 33.82
N GLY A 1076 19.12 33.28 32.90
CA GLY A 1076 18.77 34.70 33.02
C GLY A 1076 18.60 35.44 31.70
N PHE A 1077 18.45 36.76 31.79
CA PHE A 1077 18.33 37.64 30.62
C PHE A 1077 19.69 38.03 30.06
N TYR A 1078 19.77 38.10 28.73
CA TYR A 1078 20.95 38.46 27.97
C TYR A 1078 20.59 39.51 26.91
N VAL A 1079 21.47 40.47 26.66
CA VAL A 1079 21.31 41.49 25.61
C VAL A 1079 22.36 41.33 24.51
N GLN A 1080 21.91 41.38 23.27
CA GLN A 1080 22.71 41.45 22.04
C GLN A 1080 22.54 42.82 21.39
N VAL A 1081 23.60 43.31 20.72
CA VAL A 1081 23.60 44.60 20.01
C VAL A 1081 23.88 44.36 18.53
N ARG A 1082 23.04 44.90 17.64
CA ARG A 1082 23.21 44.83 16.17
C ARG A 1082 22.65 46.12 15.55
N ASN A 1083 23.38 46.75 14.63
CA ASN A 1083 23.00 48.00 13.95
C ASN A 1083 22.51 49.10 14.93
N ASN A 1084 23.24 49.35 16.02
CA ASN A 1084 22.89 50.28 17.11
C ASN A 1084 21.55 50.00 17.84
N LYS A 1085 20.84 48.92 17.54
CA LYS A 1085 19.70 48.45 18.32
C LYS A 1085 20.13 47.34 19.30
N LYS A 1086 19.53 47.37 20.48
CA LYS A 1086 19.63 46.32 21.49
C LYS A 1086 18.41 45.39 21.36
N ILE A 1087 18.63 44.10 21.58
CA ILE A 1087 17.58 43.09 21.76
C ILE A 1087 17.87 42.26 23.00
N SER A 1088 16.82 41.76 23.64
CA SER A 1088 16.91 40.89 24.82
C SER A 1088 16.46 39.48 24.49
N ILE A 1089 17.16 38.49 25.04
CA ILE A 1089 16.78 37.07 25.04
C ILE A 1089 16.83 36.54 26.48
N LEU A 1090 16.06 35.50 26.77
CA LEU A 1090 16.07 34.78 28.04
C LEU A 1090 16.70 33.40 27.79
N VAL A 1091 17.58 32.97 28.68
CA VAL A 1091 18.42 31.77 28.53
C VAL A 1091 18.24 30.89 29.75
N LYS A 1092 18.10 29.57 29.54
CA LYS A 1092 17.85 28.58 30.60
C LYS A 1092 18.54 27.24 30.32
N GLU A 1093 19.27 26.69 31.28
CA GLU A 1093 19.97 25.40 31.13
C GLU A 1093 18.96 24.23 31.14
N VAL A 1094 19.08 23.32 30.17
CA VAL A 1094 18.16 22.16 30.01
C VAL A 1094 18.89 20.83 30.06
N ASN A 1095 20.15 20.76 29.64
CA ASN A 1095 20.96 19.55 29.78
C ASN A 1095 22.30 19.87 30.46
N PRO A 1096 22.39 19.72 31.80
CA PRO A 1096 23.62 19.97 32.55
C PRO A 1096 24.80 19.07 32.15
N ARG A 1097 24.55 17.83 31.67
CA ARG A 1097 25.61 16.91 31.22
C ARG A 1097 26.33 17.41 29.97
N LYS A 1098 25.63 18.16 29.10
CA LYS A 1098 26.15 18.68 27.82
C LYS A 1098 26.25 20.21 27.77
N ARG A 1099 25.92 20.91 28.87
CA ARG A 1099 25.81 22.38 28.99
C ARG A 1099 25.03 23.01 27.83
N LEU A 1100 23.86 22.43 27.54
CA LEU A 1100 22.94 22.90 26.50
C LEU A 1100 21.79 23.73 27.09
N PHE A 1101 21.51 24.84 26.42
CA PHE A 1101 20.60 25.90 26.85
C PHE A 1101 19.44 26.07 25.89
N MET A 1102 18.26 26.33 26.45
CA MET A 1102 17.08 26.84 25.75
C MET A 1102 17.17 28.36 25.66
N VAL A 1103 16.82 28.91 24.50
CA VAL A 1103 16.73 30.36 24.27
C VAL A 1103 15.28 30.75 24.07
N TYR A 1104 14.87 31.89 24.63
CA TYR A 1104 13.54 32.48 24.48
C TYR A 1104 13.68 33.91 23.95
N ARG A 1105 12.83 34.32 23.02
CA ARG A 1105 12.88 35.63 22.35
C ARG A 1105 11.49 36.29 22.27
N PRO A 1106 11.39 37.62 22.28
CA PRO A 1106 10.10 38.33 22.21
C PRO A 1106 9.25 37.96 20.99
N ASN A 1107 9.87 37.78 19.82
CA ASN A 1107 9.18 37.67 18.52
C ASN A 1107 8.84 36.24 18.07
N ILE A 1108 9.46 35.22 18.66
CA ILE A 1108 9.18 33.79 18.35
C ILE A 1108 8.73 32.99 19.57
N GLY A 1109 9.10 33.40 20.79
CA GLY A 1109 8.88 32.62 22.00
C GLY A 1109 10.06 31.69 22.25
N LYS A 1110 9.77 30.42 22.53
CA LYS A 1110 10.77 29.37 22.79
C LYS A 1110 11.46 28.92 21.49
N GLN A 1111 12.78 28.99 21.45
CA GLN A 1111 13.60 28.54 20.32
C GLN A 1111 13.95 27.04 20.48
N VAL A 1112 13.47 26.18 19.58
CA VAL A 1112 13.63 24.71 19.69
C VAL A 1112 15.10 24.27 19.63
N LYS A 1113 15.91 24.92 18.79
CA LYS A 1113 17.36 24.70 18.67
C LYS A 1113 18.06 25.04 20.00
N LEU A 1114 18.42 24.00 20.75
CA LEU A 1114 19.33 24.09 21.91
C LEU A 1114 20.70 24.62 21.47
N GLU A 1115 21.33 25.41 22.32
CA GLU A 1115 22.62 26.05 22.03
C GLU A 1115 23.65 25.83 23.14
N THR A 1116 24.94 25.93 22.78
CA THR A 1116 25.99 25.88 23.79
C THR A 1116 26.15 27.24 24.48
N TYR A 1117 26.61 27.21 25.73
CA TYR A 1117 26.95 28.42 26.47
C TYR A 1117 27.98 29.31 25.75
N ALA A 1118 28.91 28.71 24.99
CA ALA A 1118 29.94 29.44 24.27
C ALA A 1118 29.34 30.27 23.12
N ASP A 1119 28.41 29.71 22.36
CA ASP A 1119 27.75 30.38 21.24
C ASP A 1119 26.90 31.56 21.70
N ILE A 1120 26.19 31.40 22.83
CA ILE A 1120 25.40 32.45 23.48
C ILE A 1120 26.32 33.59 23.94
N LYS A 1121 27.40 33.26 24.65
CA LYS A 1121 28.36 34.24 25.21
C LYS A 1121 29.17 34.97 24.13
N LYS A 1122 29.33 34.38 22.94
CA LYS A 1122 29.97 35.03 21.78
C LYS A 1122 29.17 36.23 21.25
N ARG A 1123 27.82 36.18 21.33
CA ARG A 1123 26.92 37.18 20.72
C ARG A 1123 26.13 38.04 21.71
N SER A 1124 25.94 37.58 22.95
CA SER A 1124 25.08 38.23 23.95
C SER A 1124 25.77 38.33 25.31
N LYS A 1125 25.49 39.40 26.06
CA LYS A 1125 25.97 39.59 27.45
C LYS A 1125 24.83 39.42 28.44
N LYS A 1126 25.05 38.68 29.53
CA LYS A 1126 24.08 38.56 30.64
C LYS A 1126 23.86 39.93 31.29
N VAL A 1127 22.61 40.25 31.63
CA VAL A 1127 22.18 41.53 32.23
C VAL A 1127 21.16 41.29 33.35
N LEU A 1128 20.80 42.34 34.09
CA LEU A 1128 19.68 42.29 35.03
C LEU A 1128 18.33 42.31 34.28
N SER A 1129 17.26 41.90 34.95
CA SER A 1129 15.89 41.91 34.39
C SER A 1129 15.47 43.31 33.94
N ASP A 1130 15.80 44.34 34.72
CA ASP A 1130 15.37 45.72 34.42
C ASP A 1130 16.07 46.29 33.18
N ASP A 1131 17.35 45.96 32.98
CA ASP A 1131 18.11 46.29 31.76
C ASP A 1131 17.56 45.60 30.51
N ALA A 1132 16.96 44.42 30.66
CA ALA A 1132 16.36 43.65 29.57
C ALA A 1132 14.93 44.10 29.24
N LYS A 1133 14.15 44.51 30.26
CA LYS A 1133 12.70 44.72 30.18
C LYS A 1133 12.26 45.62 29.03
N GLN A 1134 12.84 46.81 28.91
CA GLN A 1134 12.44 47.76 27.86
C GLN A 1134 12.72 47.19 26.46
N HIS A 1135 13.90 46.58 26.26
CA HIS A 1135 14.28 45.98 24.99
C HIS A 1135 13.42 44.77 24.61
N TRP A 1136 12.91 44.02 25.60
CA TRP A 1136 11.95 42.94 25.38
C TRP A 1136 10.61 43.49 24.87
N ILE A 1137 10.07 44.49 25.56
CA ILE A 1137 8.75 45.08 25.27
C ILE A 1137 8.78 45.81 23.92
N ASP A 1138 9.83 46.58 23.62
CA ASP A 1138 10.00 47.27 22.34
C ASP A 1138 10.01 46.28 21.16
N GLN A 1139 10.74 45.17 21.29
CA GLN A 1139 10.81 44.13 20.26
C GLN A 1139 9.51 43.32 20.16
N TYR A 1140 8.87 42.99 21.29
CA TYR A 1140 7.58 42.27 21.34
C TYR A 1140 6.46 43.05 20.61
N ASN A 1141 6.40 44.36 20.87
CA ASN A 1141 5.42 45.25 20.27
C ASN A 1141 5.73 45.52 18.79
N SER A 1142 6.99 45.80 18.45
CA SER A 1142 7.37 46.10 17.06
C SER A 1142 7.18 44.89 16.15
N SER A 1143 7.57 43.69 16.59
CA SER A 1143 7.47 42.46 15.80
C SER A 1143 6.04 42.00 15.49
N ALA A 1144 5.00 42.59 16.11
CA ALA A 1144 3.62 42.33 15.73
C ALA A 1144 3.31 42.75 14.27
N ASN A 1145 3.91 43.86 13.80
CA ASN A 1145 3.62 44.45 12.47
C ASN A 1145 4.88 44.81 11.65
N VAL A 1146 6.06 44.83 12.26
CA VAL A 1146 7.33 45.25 11.62
C VAL A 1146 8.24 44.05 11.44
N CYS A 1147 8.52 43.68 10.18
CA CYS A 1147 9.42 42.58 9.86
C CYS A 1147 10.86 42.86 10.32
N SER A 1148 11.65 41.81 10.55
CA SER A 1148 13.03 41.93 11.05
C SER A 1148 13.91 42.82 10.15
N HIS A 1149 13.70 42.80 8.83
CA HIS A 1149 14.39 43.70 7.90
C HIS A 1149 14.14 45.17 8.22
N ALA A 1150 12.87 45.57 8.36
CA ALA A 1150 12.52 46.94 8.72
C ALA A 1150 12.95 47.28 10.16
N TYR A 1151 12.91 46.31 11.08
CA TYR A 1151 13.42 46.48 12.44
C TYR A 1151 14.94 46.77 12.47
N TRP A 1152 15.76 46.02 11.72
CA TRP A 1152 17.23 46.13 11.73
C TRP A 1152 17.82 47.15 10.75
N ARG A 1153 17.16 47.38 9.61
CA ARG A 1153 17.67 48.19 8.49
C ARG A 1153 16.83 49.47 8.25
N GLY A 1154 15.73 49.66 8.98
CA GLY A 1154 14.80 50.79 8.82
C GLY A 1154 13.86 50.68 7.60
N ASN A 1155 14.16 49.79 6.65
CA ASN A 1155 13.33 49.50 5.48
C ASN A 1155 13.35 48.00 5.15
N CYS A 1156 12.46 47.56 4.25
CA CYS A 1156 12.43 46.19 3.75
C CYS A 1156 12.18 46.19 2.24
N LYS A 1157 13.11 45.62 1.47
CA LYS A 1157 13.06 45.60 -0.01
C LYS A 1157 11.76 45.00 -0.56
N LYS A 1158 11.17 43.99 0.11
CA LYS A 1158 9.87 43.42 -0.27
C LYS A 1158 8.74 44.45 -0.13
N VAL A 1159 8.64 45.08 1.04
CA VAL A 1159 7.59 46.08 1.36
C VAL A 1159 7.72 47.31 0.45
N SER A 1160 8.94 47.76 0.16
CA SER A 1160 9.21 48.87 -0.78
C SER A 1160 8.82 48.58 -2.23
N VAL A 1161 8.57 47.31 -2.60
CA VAL A 1161 8.09 46.88 -3.92
C VAL A 1161 6.59 46.46 -3.86
N GLY A 1162 5.91 46.74 -2.74
CA GLY A 1162 4.49 46.39 -2.54
C GLY A 1162 4.24 44.93 -2.17
N LEU A 1163 5.29 44.15 -1.89
CA LEU A 1163 5.18 42.76 -1.45
C LEU A 1163 5.18 42.68 0.08
N GLN A 1164 4.28 41.87 0.65
CA GLN A 1164 4.27 41.60 2.08
C GLN A 1164 5.56 40.89 2.53
N CYS A 1165 5.97 41.14 3.78
CA CYS A 1165 7.15 40.51 4.37
C CYS A 1165 6.85 40.04 5.80
N GLU A 1166 6.84 38.73 6.00
CA GLU A 1166 6.49 38.07 7.27
C GLU A 1166 7.71 37.63 8.08
N ILE A 1167 8.92 37.95 7.58
CA ILE A 1167 10.18 37.50 8.17
C ILE A 1167 10.40 38.20 9.51
N GLY A 1168 10.56 37.41 10.58
CA GLY A 1168 10.67 37.92 11.95
C GLY A 1168 9.37 38.46 12.57
N LEU A 1169 8.23 38.41 11.86
CA LEU A 1169 6.94 38.78 12.47
C LEU A 1169 6.53 37.78 13.55
N ARG A 1170 5.91 38.34 14.59
CA ARG A 1170 5.31 37.67 15.73
C ARG A 1170 3.84 37.32 15.50
N CYS A 1171 3.14 38.12 14.69
CA CYS A 1171 1.79 37.82 14.20
C CYS A 1171 1.85 37.50 12.70
N ARG A 1172 1.27 36.37 12.29
CA ARG A 1172 1.05 35.98 10.88
C ARG A 1172 -0.45 35.82 10.60
N THR A 1173 -0.82 35.86 9.32
CA THR A 1173 -2.20 35.65 8.86
C THR A 1173 -2.25 34.54 7.82
N TYR A 1174 -2.99 33.48 8.11
CA TYR A 1174 -3.21 32.34 7.24
C TYR A 1174 -4.66 32.31 6.74
N TYR A 1175 -4.84 31.97 5.47
CA TYR A 1175 -6.16 31.78 4.87
C TYR A 1175 -6.37 30.28 4.63
N VAL A 1176 -7.43 29.70 5.21
CA VAL A 1176 -7.59 28.24 5.28
C VAL A 1176 -8.94 27.81 4.72
N LEU A 1177 -8.92 27.03 3.63
CA LEU A 1177 -10.09 26.53 2.94
C LEU A 1177 -10.48 25.13 3.45
N CYS A 1178 -11.66 25.03 4.06
CA CYS A 1178 -12.18 23.86 4.79
C CYS A 1178 -13.51 23.37 4.19
N GLY A 1179 -14.02 22.24 4.69
CA GLY A 1179 -15.30 21.66 4.24
C GLY A 1179 -15.15 20.74 3.03
N SER A 1180 -16.12 20.76 2.12
CA SER A 1180 -16.20 19.91 0.92
C SER A 1180 -15.21 20.36 -0.19
N VAL A 1181 -13.92 20.44 0.14
CA VAL A 1181 -12.88 21.03 -0.74
C VAL A 1181 -12.76 20.29 -2.08
N LEU A 1182 -13.07 18.98 -2.16
CA LEU A 1182 -13.09 18.25 -3.42
C LEU A 1182 -14.12 18.78 -4.42
N SER A 1183 -15.28 19.25 -3.97
CA SER A 1183 -16.36 19.77 -4.84
C SER A 1183 -15.95 21.00 -5.64
N VAL A 1184 -15.00 21.78 -5.13
CA VAL A 1184 -14.48 23.01 -5.73
C VAL A 1184 -13.03 22.87 -6.21
N TRP A 1185 -12.47 21.66 -6.18
CA TRP A 1185 -11.04 21.41 -6.40
C TRP A 1185 -10.50 21.98 -7.71
N THR A 1186 -11.23 21.78 -8.81
CA THR A 1186 -10.86 22.29 -10.14
C THR A 1186 -10.87 23.82 -10.20
N LYS A 1187 -11.70 24.49 -9.39
CA LYS A 1187 -11.75 25.95 -9.26
C LYS A 1187 -10.56 26.48 -8.46
N VAL A 1188 -10.22 25.81 -7.35
CA VAL A 1188 -9.02 26.10 -6.54
C VAL A 1188 -7.75 25.90 -7.37
N GLU A 1189 -7.68 24.84 -8.18
CA GLU A 1189 -6.57 24.60 -9.10
C GLU A 1189 -6.41 25.69 -10.16
N GLY A 1190 -7.51 26.13 -10.80
CA GLY A 1190 -7.48 27.21 -11.79
C GLY A 1190 -6.95 28.53 -11.22
N VAL A 1191 -7.30 28.88 -9.98
CA VAL A 1191 -6.77 30.07 -9.30
C VAL A 1191 -5.29 29.93 -8.99
N LEU A 1192 -4.88 28.83 -8.35
CA LEU A 1192 -3.48 28.65 -7.94
C LEU A 1192 -2.53 28.61 -9.15
N ALA A 1193 -2.92 27.94 -10.23
CA ALA A 1193 -2.12 27.83 -11.45
C ALA A 1193 -2.04 29.14 -12.26
N SER A 1194 -3.05 30.02 -12.18
CA SER A 1194 -3.05 31.30 -12.90
C SER A 1194 -2.29 32.40 -12.17
N VAL A 1195 -2.31 32.40 -10.84
CA VAL A 1195 -1.63 33.42 -10.02
C VAL A 1195 -0.17 33.05 -9.71
N SER A 1196 0.15 31.74 -9.64
CA SER A 1196 1.46 31.26 -9.20
C SER A 1196 2.07 30.25 -10.17
N GLY A 1197 3.12 30.66 -10.89
CA GLY A 1197 3.72 29.88 -11.98
C GLY A 1197 4.16 28.46 -11.59
N ALA A 1198 3.38 27.47 -12.00
CA ALA A 1198 3.60 26.01 -11.99
C ALA A 1198 3.91 25.31 -10.64
N ASN A 1199 4.43 26.00 -9.62
CA ASN A 1199 5.13 25.38 -8.49
C ASN A 1199 4.57 25.67 -7.08
N VAL A 1200 3.46 26.41 -6.95
CA VAL A 1200 2.80 26.52 -5.63
C VAL A 1200 2.17 25.19 -5.26
N LYS A 1201 2.81 24.52 -4.31
CA LYS A 1201 2.24 23.37 -3.63
C LYS A 1201 1.14 23.85 -2.69
N ILE A 1202 0.03 23.12 -2.69
CA ILE A 1202 -0.97 23.24 -1.64
C ILE A 1202 -0.40 22.57 -0.40
N GLN A 1203 -0.35 23.30 0.71
CA GLN A 1203 -0.03 22.78 2.03
C GLN A 1203 -1.33 22.58 2.82
N ILE A 1204 -1.40 21.48 3.58
CA ILE A 1204 -2.49 21.22 4.50
C ILE A 1204 -2.12 21.76 5.87
N VAL A 1205 -3.09 22.35 6.54
CA VAL A 1205 -2.95 22.86 7.90
C VAL A 1205 -4.04 22.26 8.79
N ARG A 1206 -3.62 21.76 9.95
CA ARG A 1206 -4.48 21.55 11.12
C ARG A 1206 -4.21 22.70 12.08
N LEU A 1207 -5.25 23.26 12.68
CA LEU A 1207 -5.11 24.32 13.65
C LEU A 1207 -6.12 24.19 14.78
N ARG A 1208 -5.67 24.54 16.00
CA ARG A 1208 -6.48 24.58 17.21
C ARG A 1208 -6.55 26.02 17.69
N THR A 1209 -7.72 26.64 17.64
CA THR A 1209 -7.93 28.02 18.11
C THR A 1209 -8.03 28.12 19.64
N GLU A 1210 -7.87 29.34 20.18
CA GLU A 1210 -7.94 29.62 21.63
C GLU A 1210 -9.27 29.18 22.28
N ASP A 1211 -10.38 29.17 21.53
CA ASP A 1211 -11.69 28.67 21.97
C ASP A 1211 -11.83 27.12 21.92
N GLY A 1212 -10.79 26.43 21.45
CA GLY A 1212 -10.75 24.98 21.28
C GLY A 1212 -11.28 24.45 19.95
N GLN A 1213 -11.76 25.29 19.01
CA GLN A 1213 -12.19 24.80 17.70
C GLN A 1213 -11.01 24.16 16.94
N ARG A 1214 -11.17 22.89 16.56
CA ARG A 1214 -10.25 22.20 15.63
C ARG A 1214 -10.70 22.47 14.20
N ILE A 1215 -9.80 22.98 13.37
CA ILE A 1215 -10.05 23.34 11.96
C ILE A 1215 -8.96 22.69 11.11
N VAL A 1216 -9.33 22.08 9.99
CA VAL A 1216 -8.38 21.46 9.05
C VAL A 1216 -8.77 21.80 7.62
N GLY A 1217 -7.79 22.20 6.82
CA GLY A 1217 -8.02 22.64 5.45
C GLY A 1217 -6.75 22.97 4.68
N LEU A 1218 -6.92 23.65 3.54
CA LEU A 1218 -5.84 24.05 2.65
C LEU A 1218 -5.39 25.47 2.91
N ILE A 1219 -4.08 25.69 3.03
CA ILE A 1219 -3.52 27.05 3.01
C ILE A 1219 -3.71 27.63 1.59
N ILE A 1220 -4.42 28.75 1.51
CA ILE A 1220 -4.58 29.56 0.29
C ILE A 1220 -3.60 30.74 0.38
N PRO A 1221 -2.66 30.90 -0.56
CA PRO A 1221 -1.79 32.07 -0.61
C PRO A 1221 -2.59 33.38 -0.71
N ALA A 1222 -2.14 34.44 -0.04
CA ALA A 1222 -2.89 35.70 0.06
C ALA A 1222 -3.30 36.32 -1.30
N ASN A 1223 -2.42 36.21 -2.30
CA ASN A 1223 -2.69 36.65 -3.68
C ASN A 1223 -3.78 35.84 -4.41
N CYS A 1224 -4.08 34.63 -3.94
CA CYS A 1224 -5.10 33.74 -4.49
C CYS A 1224 -6.48 33.90 -3.81
N VAL A 1225 -6.55 34.58 -2.65
CA VAL A 1225 -7.78 34.70 -1.83
C VAL A 1225 -8.89 35.43 -2.58
N SER A 1226 -8.64 36.64 -3.10
CA SER A 1226 -9.69 37.44 -3.75
C SER A 1226 -10.22 36.81 -5.06
N PRO A 1227 -9.38 36.26 -5.96
CA PRO A 1227 -9.86 35.50 -7.12
C PRO A 1227 -10.69 34.27 -6.72
N LEU A 1228 -10.29 33.54 -5.68
CA LEU A 1228 -11.00 32.37 -5.19
C LEU A 1228 -12.39 32.74 -4.64
N ILE A 1229 -12.49 33.79 -3.81
CA ILE A 1229 -13.77 34.27 -3.27
C ILE A 1229 -14.75 34.61 -4.42
N ASN A 1230 -14.31 35.31 -5.46
CA ASN A 1230 -15.17 35.67 -6.60
C ASN A 1230 -15.73 34.44 -7.36
N ILE A 1231 -14.91 33.40 -7.51
CA ILE A 1231 -15.27 32.14 -8.18
C ILE A 1231 -16.15 31.23 -7.30
N LEU A 1232 -16.03 31.33 -5.97
CA LEU A 1232 -16.91 30.63 -5.03
C LEU A 1232 -18.28 31.33 -4.89
N SER A 1233 -18.31 32.66 -4.73
CA SER A 1233 -19.56 33.43 -4.60
C SER A 1233 -20.51 33.29 -5.80
N SER A 1234 -19.97 33.29 -7.02
CA SER A 1234 -20.76 33.08 -8.25
C SER A 1234 -21.30 31.63 -8.37
N SER A 1235 -20.57 30.66 -7.80
CA SER A 1235 -21.02 29.27 -7.67
C SER A 1235 -22.16 29.13 -6.67
N ASP A 1236 -22.01 29.77 -5.51
CA ASP A 1236 -22.94 29.73 -4.38
C ASP A 1236 -24.32 30.29 -4.76
N GLN A 1237 -24.37 31.48 -5.39
CA GLN A 1237 -25.60 32.07 -5.92
C GLN A 1237 -26.36 31.13 -6.87
N SER A 1238 -25.63 30.43 -7.75
CA SER A 1238 -26.21 29.47 -8.69
C SER A 1238 -26.79 28.24 -7.98
N GLN A 1239 -26.21 27.81 -6.86
CA GLN A 1239 -26.71 26.68 -6.07
C GLN A 1239 -27.87 27.07 -5.15
N GLN A 1240 -27.88 28.28 -4.58
CA GLN A 1240 -29.00 28.77 -3.77
C GLN A 1240 -30.31 28.78 -4.59
N LEU A 1241 -30.25 29.21 -5.86
CA LEU A 1241 -31.38 29.15 -6.79
C LEU A 1241 -31.84 27.71 -7.07
N ALA A 1242 -30.90 26.77 -7.29
CA ALA A 1242 -31.22 25.36 -7.51
C ALA A 1242 -31.85 24.69 -6.27
N VAL A 1243 -31.33 24.97 -5.08
CA VAL A 1243 -31.87 24.46 -3.81
C VAL A 1243 -33.27 25.02 -3.53
N GLN A 1244 -33.52 26.31 -3.79
CA GLN A 1244 -34.86 26.91 -3.69
C GLN A 1244 -35.85 26.25 -4.65
N GLN A 1245 -35.46 25.99 -5.91
CA GLN A 1245 -36.29 25.27 -6.88
C GLN A 1245 -36.59 23.83 -6.42
N GLN A 1246 -35.58 23.12 -5.88
CA GLN A 1246 -35.77 21.76 -5.37
C GLN A 1246 -36.66 21.73 -4.11
N GLN A 1247 -36.53 22.69 -3.20
CA GLN A 1247 -37.37 22.82 -2.02
C GLN A 1247 -38.83 23.14 -2.39
N MET A 1248 -39.07 24.05 -3.35
CA MET A 1248 -40.41 24.28 -3.88
C MET A 1248 -40.98 23.01 -4.54
N TRP A 1249 -40.19 22.27 -5.32
CA TRP A 1249 -40.62 21.01 -5.93
C TRP A 1249 -40.99 19.95 -4.89
N GLN A 1250 -40.22 19.83 -3.80
CA GLN A 1250 -40.50 18.92 -2.68
C GLN A 1250 -41.77 19.32 -1.92
N GLN A 1251 -41.99 20.62 -1.68
CA GLN A 1251 -43.22 21.14 -1.05
C GLN A 1251 -44.47 20.91 -1.93
N LEU A 1252 -44.31 20.87 -3.25
CA LEU A 1252 -45.38 20.59 -4.21
C LEU A 1252 -45.69 19.08 -4.39
N HIS A 1253 -44.77 18.17 -4.02
CA HIS A 1253 -44.92 16.72 -4.23
C HIS A 1253 -44.70 15.85 -2.97
N PRO A 1254 -45.26 16.20 -1.78
CA PRO A 1254 -44.96 15.51 -0.52
C PRO A 1254 -45.38 14.02 -0.49
N GLN A 1255 -46.35 13.61 -1.32
CA GLN A 1255 -46.82 12.22 -1.38
C GLN A 1255 -45.90 11.27 -2.17
N SER A 1256 -44.84 11.78 -2.82
CA SER A 1256 -43.87 10.93 -3.53
C SER A 1256 -43.00 10.04 -2.62
N ILE A 1257 -43.04 10.28 -1.30
CA ILE A 1257 -42.29 9.54 -0.28
C ILE A 1257 -43.20 8.54 0.48
N SER A 1258 -44.53 8.70 0.41
CA SER A 1258 -45.49 7.74 0.98
C SER A 1258 -45.76 6.58 0.02
N HIS A 1259 -45.51 5.35 0.50
CA HIS A 1259 -45.73 4.06 -0.18
C HIS A 1259 -46.80 4.03 -1.29
N THR A 1260 -46.44 3.48 -2.45
CA THR A 1260 -47.39 2.81 -3.34
C THR A 1260 -47.90 1.50 -2.72
N VAL A 1261 -48.74 1.61 -1.69
CA VAL A 1261 -49.63 0.50 -1.30
C VAL A 1261 -50.72 0.42 -2.35
N ASN A 1262 -50.67 -0.60 -3.21
CA ASN A 1262 -51.80 -1.07 -3.99
C ASN A 1262 -51.58 -2.56 -4.32
N THR A 1263 -52.29 -3.41 -3.57
CA THR A 1263 -52.58 -4.85 -3.79
C THR A 1263 -51.40 -5.75 -4.21
#